data_AF-A0A9P6XCP1-F1
#
_entry.id   AF-A0A9P6XCP1-F1
#
_cell.length_a   1.000
_cell.length_b   1.000
_cell.length_c   1.000
_cell.angle_alpha   90.00
_cell.angle_beta   90.00
_cell.angle_gamma   90.00
#
_symmetry.space_group_name_H-M   'P 1'
#
loop_
_entity.id
_entity.type
_entity.pdbx_description
1 polymer ?
#
loop_
_entity_poly.entity_id
_entity_poly.type
_entity_poly.pdbx_seq_one_letter_code
_entity_poly.pdbx_strand_id
1 'polypeptide(L)'
;MNEQINSEQSKKSITNTKLIEAMQSIDAFDKTYMGLSTRAIKSYDASLRSKAALNVHGDIAALKYIREKYEEAVRIYESIICRYGEQEWSSIENSLLIKCADSQRRLGKNNQYVESLLALLRNAAFLSEKDSIFYTDELIEHVGKLDKEIKRPFSPIFSVNVNCVIDDPNTVDTTSVEVCIDNHLPKKICYDTISLRLVGNDPEQISFIIRSKDLVPGKNTFLLTSKTSTSGNYVVETCEMKLGKLIFGHNFLHDGQKKRTVRLNHDIKQLYATVSQPNESERQKFSVKIDSREISVTKGILLLESQTEGTKIVQLSKVAGLLHSDGEAKEVQLDMLETGEISLIDLEPKQILELFVIYEGPYTEFDYRKKKVKTTITYETNGNTHKFISSNVVKVTVPLLVTESTIFRETCVFLKVELSCNGELPVRIFGSHAKPSTYYLVESESKLAECDLTLFPRQTVAFVYKLVKRESDEKDTESDNQVNSKIHFTAKFLSLKDEVENSLENMLRQRLKPFSLEQHLPYVFDKVKEAFLTSVDYASYGLTDVVQLDDFDAELCESFLLHRDLKTKVQLLDLIEEFFEENVAITAQSIRQYSPNPTLHSISFPLEVPKTKILHTAELILSPKKDLLVTEAYSCILRIKQSTYWATSSTTHDENSNNEFCYDIDVDYENWLLSGKRRLRFISKPGEVSEFPISLVPLRTGNLLLPSVRVSAVSPEIFASTVYLNSAQQILVKPKSRTATFFVEQQQRFIQPTGQVPYMASSVRSGGS
;
A
#
# COMPACT_ATOMS: atom_id res chain seq x y z
N MET A 1 7.05 15.69 -116.26
CA MET A 1 7.88 16.88 -116.51
C MET A 1 8.86 16.95 -115.36
N ASN A 2 10.14 16.73 -115.65
CA ASN A 2 11.22 16.59 -114.68
C ASN A 2 11.39 17.89 -113.88
N GLU A 3 11.44 17.81 -112.55
CA GLU A 3 12.22 18.75 -111.76
C GLU A 3 13.19 17.98 -110.86
N GLN A 4 14.45 18.36 -111.02
CA GLN A 4 15.64 17.70 -110.54
C GLN A 4 15.73 17.78 -109.02
N ILE A 5 15.91 16.61 -108.39
CA ILE A 5 16.43 16.52 -107.03
C ILE A 5 17.88 17.00 -107.09
N ASN A 6 18.09 18.26 -106.72
CA ASN A 6 19.43 18.79 -106.51
C ASN A 6 19.93 18.32 -105.15
N SER A 7 20.99 17.53 -105.19
CA SER A 7 21.78 17.09 -104.05
C SER A 7 22.51 18.26 -103.38
N GLU A 8 22.92 18.03 -102.13
CA GLU A 8 23.93 18.77 -101.36
C GLU A 8 23.44 19.95 -100.48
N GLN A 9 22.78 19.60 -99.37
CA GLN A 9 23.19 20.18 -98.09
C GLN A 9 24.03 19.14 -97.35
N SER A 10 25.35 19.32 -97.39
CA SER A 10 26.32 18.51 -96.66
C SER A 10 25.92 18.42 -95.19
N LYS A 11 25.55 17.23 -94.72
CA LYS A 11 25.54 16.92 -93.28
C LYS A 11 26.95 17.26 -92.77
N LYS A 12 27.08 18.30 -91.95
CA LYS A 12 28.35 18.67 -91.31
C LYS A 12 28.93 17.40 -90.65
N SER A 13 29.95 16.80 -91.25
CA SER A 13 30.56 15.58 -90.71
C SER A 13 31.30 15.95 -89.44
N ILE A 14 31.02 15.24 -88.35
CA ILE A 14 31.68 15.43 -87.06
C ILE A 14 33.20 15.25 -87.27
N THR A 15 34.02 16.26 -86.95
CA THR A 15 35.48 16.26 -87.18
C THR A 15 36.29 15.63 -86.04
N ASN A 16 35.68 15.40 -84.88
CA ASN A 16 36.37 14.87 -83.71
C ASN A 16 36.47 13.34 -83.79
N THR A 17 37.70 12.83 -83.94
CA THR A 17 38.01 11.39 -84.07
C THR A 17 37.46 10.55 -82.91
N LYS A 18 37.52 11.06 -81.68
CA LYS A 18 37.00 10.36 -80.49
C LYS A 18 35.48 10.22 -80.48
N LEU A 19 34.76 11.20 -81.05
CA LEU A 19 33.31 11.13 -81.18
C LEU A 19 32.92 10.17 -82.31
N ILE A 20 33.69 10.13 -83.40
CA ILE A 20 33.50 9.15 -84.47
C ILE A 20 33.67 7.72 -83.93
N GLU A 21 34.74 7.47 -83.16
CA GLU A 21 34.99 6.19 -82.49
C GLU A 21 33.88 5.82 -81.48
N ALA A 22 33.39 6.80 -80.70
CA ALA A 22 32.28 6.58 -79.77
C ALA A 22 30.95 6.27 -80.50
N MET A 23 30.73 6.77 -81.70
CA MET A 23 29.52 6.50 -82.49
C MET A 23 29.53 5.13 -83.20
N GLN A 24 30.67 4.43 -83.25
CA GLN A 24 30.81 3.15 -83.96
C GLN A 24 30.24 1.96 -83.19
N SER A 25 30.21 2.01 -81.86
CA SER A 25 29.71 0.92 -81.02
C SER A 25 29.14 1.43 -79.71
N ILE A 26 28.11 0.74 -79.23
CA ILE A 26 27.46 0.96 -77.94
C ILE A 26 28.48 0.88 -76.79
N ASP A 27 29.38 -0.11 -76.82
CA ASP A 27 30.42 -0.27 -75.79
C ASP A 27 31.50 0.81 -75.86
N ALA A 28 31.82 1.28 -77.08
CA ALA A 28 32.77 2.37 -77.29
C ALA A 28 32.21 3.71 -76.80
N PHE A 29 30.91 3.95 -77.02
CA PHE A 29 30.18 5.07 -76.43
C PHE A 29 30.22 5.01 -74.90
N ASP A 30 29.82 3.89 -74.31
CA ASP A 30 29.76 3.72 -72.86
C ASP A 30 31.14 3.91 -72.20
N LYS A 31 32.21 3.36 -72.80
CA LYS A 31 33.58 3.52 -72.29
C LYS A 31 34.06 4.97 -72.36
N THR A 32 33.75 5.65 -73.47
CA THR A 32 34.12 7.07 -73.65
C THR A 32 33.32 7.97 -72.71
N TYR A 33 32.02 7.71 -72.55
CA TYR A 33 31.13 8.42 -71.64
C TYR A 33 31.56 8.24 -70.18
N MET A 34 31.76 6.99 -69.73
CA MET A 34 32.24 6.70 -68.37
C MET A 34 33.61 7.33 -68.09
N GLY A 35 34.52 7.29 -69.06
CA GLY A 35 35.84 7.93 -68.94
C GLY A 35 35.77 9.45 -68.85
N LEU A 36 34.84 10.08 -69.56
CA LEU A 36 34.59 11.53 -69.49
C LEU A 36 33.92 11.91 -68.16
N SER A 37 32.88 11.19 -67.76
CA SER A 37 32.12 11.44 -66.53
C SER A 37 32.97 11.24 -65.27
N THR A 38 33.83 10.22 -65.23
CA THR A 38 34.78 10.04 -64.10
C THR A 38 35.84 11.14 -64.04
N ARG A 39 36.31 11.64 -65.19
CA ARG A 39 37.22 12.79 -65.24
C ARG A 39 36.51 14.08 -64.80
N ALA A 40 35.25 14.25 -65.18
CA ALA A 40 34.42 15.37 -64.76
C ALA A 40 34.20 15.35 -63.25
N ILE A 41 33.85 14.20 -62.66
CA ILE A 41 33.71 14.02 -61.20
C ILE A 41 35.01 14.43 -60.49
N LYS A 42 36.17 13.89 -60.89
CA LYS A 42 37.47 14.26 -60.28
C LYS A 42 37.76 15.77 -60.36
N SER A 43 37.37 16.39 -61.47
CA SER A 43 37.54 17.84 -61.67
C SER A 43 36.58 18.65 -60.79
N TYR A 44 35.33 18.19 -60.66
CA TYR A 44 34.33 18.83 -59.81
C TYR A 44 34.67 18.70 -58.32
N ASP A 45 35.15 17.54 -57.88
CA ASP A 45 35.63 17.31 -56.52
C ASP A 45 36.86 18.18 -56.20
N ALA A 46 37.83 18.26 -57.13
CA ALA A 46 38.98 19.16 -56.98
C ALA A 46 38.59 20.65 -56.91
N SER A 47 37.45 21.01 -57.54
CA SER A 47 36.89 22.36 -57.49
C SER A 47 35.93 22.62 -56.33
N LEU A 48 35.76 21.65 -55.40
CA LEU A 48 34.81 21.69 -54.27
C LEU A 48 33.33 21.87 -54.70
N ARG A 49 32.98 21.51 -55.93
CA ARG A 49 31.61 21.57 -56.48
C ARG A 49 30.92 20.21 -56.37
N SER A 50 30.72 19.74 -55.13
CA SER A 50 30.13 18.43 -54.83
C SER A 50 28.75 18.20 -55.47
N LYS A 51 27.91 19.24 -55.60
CA LYS A 51 26.59 19.13 -56.27
C LYS A 51 26.68 18.78 -57.75
N ALA A 52 27.62 19.40 -58.47
CA ALA A 52 27.84 19.09 -59.87
C ALA A 52 28.40 17.66 -60.04
N ALA A 53 29.24 17.22 -59.10
CA ALA A 53 29.70 15.84 -59.06
C ALA A 53 28.53 14.85 -58.83
N LEU A 54 27.60 15.14 -57.89
CA LEU A 54 26.43 14.29 -57.63
C LEU A 54 25.50 14.16 -58.85
N ASN A 55 25.29 15.24 -59.60
CA ASN A 55 24.52 15.18 -60.85
C ASN A 55 25.18 14.23 -61.87
N VAL A 56 26.49 14.33 -62.06
CA VAL A 56 27.23 13.44 -62.98
C VAL A 56 27.18 11.98 -62.47
N HIS A 57 27.20 11.74 -61.16
CA HIS A 57 26.96 10.40 -60.61
C HIS A 57 25.54 9.89 -60.92
N GLY A 58 24.53 10.77 -60.85
CA GLY A 58 23.16 10.46 -61.24
C GLY A 58 23.04 10.08 -62.72
N ASP A 59 23.76 10.78 -63.59
CA ASP A 59 23.81 10.47 -65.03
C ASP A 59 24.50 9.13 -65.31
N ILE A 60 25.60 8.82 -64.61
CA ILE A 60 26.23 7.50 -64.65
C ILE A 60 25.24 6.41 -64.20
N ALA A 61 24.53 6.63 -63.10
CA ALA A 61 23.54 5.67 -62.61
C ALA A 61 22.40 5.46 -63.61
N ALA A 62 21.93 6.53 -64.26
CA ALA A 62 20.91 6.47 -65.31
C ALA A 62 21.40 5.69 -66.55
N LEU A 63 22.65 5.88 -66.98
CA LEU A 63 23.23 5.08 -68.05
C LEU A 63 23.27 3.59 -67.67
N LYS A 64 23.71 3.27 -66.45
CA LYS A 64 23.77 1.89 -65.95
C LYS A 64 22.39 1.24 -65.86
N TYR A 65 21.38 2.02 -65.47
CA TYR A 65 19.97 1.61 -65.46
C TYR A 65 19.46 1.28 -66.88
N ILE A 66 19.73 2.13 -67.87
CA ILE A 66 19.33 1.90 -69.27
C ILE A 66 20.04 0.66 -69.86
N ARG A 67 21.28 0.39 -69.41
CA ARG A 67 22.07 -0.79 -69.82
C ARG A 67 21.76 -2.06 -69.03
N GLU A 68 20.69 -2.06 -68.23
CA GLU A 68 20.25 -3.21 -67.41
C GLU A 68 21.29 -3.70 -66.38
N LYS A 69 22.28 -2.86 -66.05
CA LYS A 69 23.28 -3.12 -65.00
C LYS A 69 22.74 -2.65 -63.66
N TYR A 70 21.61 -3.23 -63.24
CA TYR A 70 20.83 -2.75 -62.10
C TYR A 70 21.59 -2.79 -60.78
N GLU A 71 22.47 -3.79 -60.56
CA GLU A 71 23.21 -3.89 -59.30
C GLU A 71 24.21 -2.74 -59.10
N GLU A 72 24.94 -2.37 -60.15
CA GLU A 72 25.84 -1.22 -60.12
C GLU A 72 25.05 0.08 -59.99
N ALA A 73 23.90 0.18 -60.67
CA ALA A 73 23.03 1.35 -60.60
C ALA A 73 22.49 1.58 -59.18
N VAL A 74 22.00 0.54 -58.49
CA VAL A 74 21.49 0.63 -57.12
C VAL A 74 22.56 1.12 -56.15
N ARG A 75 23.79 0.60 -56.22
CA ARG A 75 24.89 1.06 -55.35
C ARG A 75 25.16 2.56 -55.51
N ILE A 76 25.14 3.05 -56.75
CA ILE A 76 25.34 4.47 -57.04
C ILE A 76 24.12 5.26 -56.54
N TYR A 77 22.89 4.81 -56.81
CA TYR A 77 21.67 5.47 -56.35
C TYR A 77 21.59 5.58 -54.82
N GLU A 78 21.84 4.52 -54.07
CA GLU A 78 21.82 4.51 -52.59
C GLU A 78 22.79 5.57 -52.03
N SER A 79 23.99 5.68 -52.61
CA SER A 79 24.98 6.68 -52.19
C SER A 79 24.51 8.12 -52.45
N ILE A 80 23.81 8.34 -53.56
CA ILE A 80 23.31 9.66 -53.96
C ILE A 80 22.08 10.05 -53.13
N ILE A 81 21.15 9.11 -52.91
CA ILE A 81 19.91 9.33 -52.14
C ILE A 81 20.25 9.74 -50.71
N CYS A 82 21.20 9.06 -50.06
CA CYS A 82 21.65 9.42 -48.72
C CYS A 82 22.14 10.88 -48.65
N ARG A 83 22.92 11.33 -49.65
CA ARG A 83 23.46 12.71 -49.72
C ARG A 83 22.38 13.76 -49.98
N TYR A 84 21.40 13.48 -50.83
CA TYR A 84 20.28 14.40 -51.06
C TYR A 84 19.29 14.42 -49.89
N GLY A 85 19.13 13.31 -49.19
CA GLY A 85 18.33 13.22 -47.95
C GLY A 85 18.93 14.06 -46.81
N GLU A 86 20.25 14.05 -46.63
CA GLU A 86 20.95 14.93 -45.66
C GLU A 86 20.73 16.43 -45.94
N GLN A 87 20.44 16.80 -47.20
CA GLN A 87 20.25 18.19 -47.62
C GLN A 87 18.75 18.57 -47.77
N GLU A 88 17.82 17.65 -47.49
CA GLU A 88 16.36 17.83 -47.61
C GLU A 88 15.86 18.15 -49.04
N TRP A 89 16.55 17.67 -50.09
CA TRP A 89 16.11 17.83 -51.49
C TRP A 89 15.09 16.74 -51.91
N SER A 90 13.96 16.67 -51.20
CA SER A 90 13.00 15.55 -51.30
C SER A 90 12.43 15.30 -52.70
N SER A 91 12.32 16.33 -53.56
CA SER A 91 11.84 16.16 -54.94
C SER A 91 12.84 15.39 -55.82
N ILE A 92 14.13 15.73 -55.75
CA ILE A 92 15.19 15.01 -56.49
C ILE A 92 15.38 13.62 -55.89
N GLU A 93 15.36 13.53 -54.56
CA GLU A 93 15.41 12.27 -53.81
C GLU A 93 14.33 11.30 -54.32
N ASN A 94 13.08 11.75 -54.43
CA ASN A 94 11.97 10.94 -54.95
C ASN A 94 12.23 10.47 -56.39
N SER A 95 12.68 11.36 -57.29
CA SER A 95 12.94 10.97 -58.69
C SER A 95 14.01 9.88 -58.83
N LEU A 96 15.03 9.90 -57.96
CA LEU A 96 16.09 8.91 -57.91
C LEU A 96 15.64 7.62 -57.21
N LEU A 97 14.88 7.75 -56.11
CA LEU A 97 14.27 6.64 -55.39
C LEU A 97 13.32 5.83 -56.28
N ILE A 98 12.54 6.46 -57.16
CA ILE A 98 11.66 5.75 -58.10
C ILE A 98 12.48 4.81 -59.02
N LYS A 99 13.58 5.32 -59.60
CA LYS A 99 14.48 4.51 -60.45
C LYS A 99 15.21 3.43 -59.65
N CYS A 100 15.58 3.74 -58.40
CA CYS A 100 16.21 2.80 -57.49
C CYS A 100 15.25 1.66 -57.09
N ALA A 101 14.01 1.99 -56.75
CA ALA A 101 12.96 1.05 -56.38
C ALA A 101 12.64 0.11 -57.56
N ASP A 102 12.49 0.62 -58.79
CA ASP A 102 12.30 -0.23 -59.97
C ASP A 102 13.48 -1.17 -60.21
N SER A 103 14.71 -0.67 -60.03
CA SER A 103 15.92 -1.50 -60.14
C SER A 103 15.95 -2.61 -59.09
N GLN A 104 15.59 -2.32 -57.84
CA GLN A 104 15.53 -3.29 -56.74
C GLN A 104 14.43 -4.32 -56.94
N ARG A 105 13.28 -3.92 -57.50
CA ARG A 105 12.18 -4.80 -57.89
C ARG A 105 12.64 -5.81 -58.96
N ARG A 106 13.30 -5.35 -60.02
CA ARG A 106 13.83 -6.22 -61.09
C ARG A 106 14.91 -7.19 -60.60
N LEU A 107 15.66 -6.80 -59.58
CA LEU A 107 16.66 -7.66 -58.92
C LEU A 107 16.06 -8.65 -57.90
N GLY A 108 14.76 -8.58 -57.62
CA GLY A 108 14.10 -9.44 -56.63
C GLY A 108 14.51 -9.15 -55.17
N LYS A 109 15.10 -7.99 -54.88
CA LYS A 109 15.57 -7.64 -53.53
C LYS A 109 14.45 -6.99 -52.72
N ASN A 110 13.49 -7.80 -52.27
CA ASN A 110 12.27 -7.34 -51.58
C ASN A 110 12.53 -6.46 -50.35
N ASN A 111 13.52 -6.81 -49.50
CA ASN A 111 13.81 -6.03 -48.29
C ASN A 111 14.24 -4.59 -48.62
N GLN A 112 15.16 -4.42 -49.58
CA GLN A 112 15.64 -3.10 -50.02
C GLN A 112 14.54 -2.32 -50.75
N TYR A 113 13.71 -3.03 -51.52
CA TYR A 113 12.58 -2.43 -52.22
C TYR A 113 11.56 -1.82 -51.23
N VAL A 114 11.19 -2.56 -50.18
CA VAL A 114 10.27 -2.03 -49.14
C VAL A 114 10.87 -0.82 -48.43
N GLU A 115 12.17 -0.79 -48.18
CA GLU A 115 12.83 0.40 -47.60
C GLU A 115 12.75 1.63 -48.52
N SER A 116 12.98 1.43 -49.83
CA SER A 116 12.83 2.50 -50.82
C SER A 116 11.37 2.97 -50.94
N LEU A 117 10.40 2.07 -50.87
CA LEU A 117 8.97 2.41 -50.86
C LEU A 117 8.60 3.22 -49.62
N LEU A 118 9.08 2.83 -48.45
CA LEU A 118 8.87 3.58 -47.20
C LEU A 118 9.50 4.98 -47.27
N ALA A 119 10.68 5.12 -47.86
CA ALA A 119 11.33 6.41 -48.07
C ALA A 119 10.55 7.30 -49.06
N LEU A 120 9.95 6.71 -50.11
CA LEU A 120 9.06 7.43 -51.03
C LEU A 120 7.78 7.91 -50.31
N LEU A 121 7.12 7.02 -49.57
CA LEU A 121 5.90 7.35 -48.82
C LEU A 121 6.14 8.35 -47.69
N ARG A 122 7.35 8.38 -47.10
CA ARG A 122 7.78 9.44 -46.18
C ARG A 122 7.67 10.84 -46.82
N ASN A 123 8.01 10.93 -48.10
CA ASN A 123 8.00 12.16 -48.89
C ASN A 123 6.74 12.25 -49.77
N ALA A 124 5.60 11.71 -49.33
CA ALA A 124 4.34 11.66 -50.08
C ALA A 124 3.86 13.04 -50.58
N ALA A 125 4.22 14.13 -49.89
CA ALA A 125 3.88 15.49 -50.29
C ALA A 125 4.43 15.90 -51.67
N PHE A 126 5.49 15.24 -52.16
CA PHE A 126 6.11 15.50 -53.46
C PHE A 126 5.80 14.44 -54.52
N LEU A 127 4.85 13.55 -54.25
CA LEU A 127 4.39 12.50 -55.16
C LEU A 127 3.00 12.84 -55.72
N SER A 128 2.70 12.35 -56.92
CA SER A 128 1.33 12.42 -57.44
C SER A 128 0.42 11.48 -56.63
N GLU A 129 -0.87 11.82 -56.51
CA GLU A 129 -1.82 10.96 -55.79
C GLU A 129 -1.89 9.54 -56.38
N LYS A 130 -1.77 9.42 -57.72
CA LYS A 130 -1.76 8.13 -58.42
C LYS A 130 -0.54 7.29 -58.05
N ASP A 131 0.63 7.91 -57.97
CA ASP A 131 1.88 7.22 -57.62
C ASP A 131 1.88 6.82 -56.15
N SER A 132 1.36 7.69 -55.25
CA SER A 132 1.22 7.40 -53.83
C SER A 132 0.31 6.18 -53.58
N ILE A 133 -0.80 6.09 -54.33
CA ILE A 133 -1.69 4.93 -54.30
C ILE A 133 -0.97 3.66 -54.78
N PHE A 134 -0.27 3.73 -55.91
CA PHE A 134 0.47 2.60 -56.47
C PHE A 134 1.54 2.08 -55.51
N TYR A 135 2.36 2.96 -54.93
CA TYR A 135 3.41 2.56 -53.98
C TYR A 135 2.84 2.02 -52.66
N THR A 136 1.66 2.49 -52.24
CA THR A 136 0.99 1.94 -51.05
C THR A 136 0.51 0.50 -51.31
N ASP A 137 -0.05 0.21 -52.49
CA ASP A 137 -0.47 -1.15 -52.86
C ASP A 137 0.73 -2.11 -52.95
N GLU A 138 1.80 -1.66 -53.61
CA GLU A 138 3.06 -2.41 -53.71
C GLU A 138 3.67 -2.69 -52.33
N LEU A 139 3.60 -1.73 -51.40
CA LEU A 139 4.06 -1.94 -50.03
C LEU A 139 3.26 -3.03 -49.34
N ILE A 140 1.93 -3.00 -49.41
CA ILE A 140 1.06 -4.01 -48.78
C ILE A 140 1.34 -5.41 -49.35
N GLU A 141 1.52 -5.53 -50.66
CA GLU A 141 1.81 -6.83 -51.30
C GLU A 141 3.18 -7.38 -50.91
N HIS A 142 4.21 -6.53 -50.87
CA HIS A 142 5.58 -6.94 -50.59
C HIS A 142 5.91 -7.08 -49.10
N VAL A 143 5.13 -6.47 -48.19
CA VAL A 143 5.27 -6.67 -46.74
C VAL A 143 5.05 -8.13 -46.35
N GLY A 144 4.12 -8.83 -47.01
CA GLY A 144 3.91 -10.28 -46.79
C GLY A 144 5.08 -11.16 -47.26
N LYS A 145 5.95 -10.64 -48.15
CA LYS A 145 7.08 -11.36 -48.76
C LYS A 145 8.43 -10.98 -48.11
N LEU A 146 8.42 -10.24 -47.00
CA LEU A 146 9.64 -9.84 -46.29
C LEU A 146 10.31 -11.04 -45.62
N ASP A 147 11.64 -11.09 -45.64
CA ASP A 147 12.41 -12.10 -44.92
C ASP A 147 12.82 -11.61 -43.52
N LYS A 148 13.16 -10.32 -43.41
CA LYS A 148 13.68 -9.68 -42.20
C LYS A 148 12.67 -8.73 -41.58
N GLU A 149 12.74 -8.57 -40.27
CA GLU A 149 11.98 -7.54 -39.56
C GLU A 149 12.60 -6.16 -39.79
N ILE A 150 11.76 -5.19 -40.17
CA ILE A 150 12.17 -3.80 -40.40
C ILE A 150 11.46 -2.92 -39.38
N LYS A 151 12.23 -2.21 -38.54
CA LYS A 151 11.70 -1.26 -37.56
C LYS A 151 11.81 0.17 -38.08
N ARG A 152 10.73 0.94 -38.04
CA ARG A 152 10.69 2.34 -38.48
C ARG A 152 9.91 3.24 -37.52
N PRO A 153 10.23 4.54 -37.43
CA PRO A 153 9.42 5.48 -36.66
C PRO A 153 8.03 5.68 -37.28
N PHE A 154 7.02 6.01 -36.47
CA PHE A 154 5.68 6.37 -36.98
C PHE A 154 5.72 7.63 -37.86
N SER A 155 6.38 8.69 -37.39
CA SER A 155 6.47 9.96 -38.12
C SER A 155 7.41 9.81 -39.31
N PRO A 156 7.06 10.34 -40.51
CA PRO A 156 5.88 11.16 -40.84
C PRO A 156 4.69 10.38 -41.44
N ILE A 157 4.79 9.07 -41.64
CA ILE A 157 3.75 8.26 -42.31
C ILE A 157 2.48 8.17 -41.45
N PHE A 158 2.66 8.11 -40.13
CA PHE A 158 1.59 8.02 -39.14
C PHE A 158 1.86 9.00 -38.00
N SER A 159 0.79 9.54 -37.40
CA SER A 159 0.87 10.30 -36.14
C SER A 159 0.10 9.58 -35.04
N VAL A 160 0.64 9.50 -33.82
CA VAL A 160 0.01 8.81 -32.69
C VAL A 160 -0.20 9.76 -31.52
N ASN A 161 -1.42 9.79 -31.00
CA ASN A 161 -1.80 10.51 -29.79
C ASN A 161 -2.58 9.58 -28.85
N VAL A 162 -2.19 9.51 -27.58
CA VAL A 162 -2.84 8.64 -26.57
C VAL A 162 -3.84 9.47 -25.77
N ASN A 163 -5.11 9.56 -26.14
CA ASN A 163 -6.05 10.54 -25.58
C ASN A 163 -6.25 10.42 -24.06
N CYS A 164 -6.92 9.36 -23.61
CA CYS A 164 -7.34 9.15 -22.23
C CYS A 164 -7.51 7.65 -21.90
N VAL A 165 -7.72 7.35 -20.62
CA VAL A 165 -8.07 6.02 -20.13
C VAL A 165 -9.55 5.97 -19.82
N ILE A 166 -10.21 4.93 -20.33
CA ILE A 166 -11.62 4.66 -20.12
C ILE A 166 -11.73 3.46 -19.19
N ASP A 167 -12.28 3.71 -18.00
CA ASP A 167 -12.53 2.70 -16.96
C ASP A 167 -14.03 2.48 -16.70
N ASP A 168 -14.92 3.15 -17.43
CA ASP A 168 -16.36 3.07 -17.17
C ASP A 168 -16.93 1.71 -17.63
N PRO A 169 -17.47 0.89 -16.70
CA PRO A 169 -17.94 -0.47 -16.96
C PRO A 169 -19.17 -0.50 -17.89
N ASN A 170 -19.86 0.62 -18.08
CA ASN A 170 -20.95 0.75 -19.05
C ASN A 170 -20.44 0.91 -20.48
N THR A 171 -19.22 1.45 -20.63
CA THR A 171 -18.63 1.76 -21.94
C THR A 171 -17.67 0.68 -22.40
N VAL A 172 -16.92 0.06 -21.48
CA VAL A 172 -15.94 -0.97 -21.79
C VAL A 172 -15.95 -2.08 -20.75
N ASP A 173 -15.75 -3.31 -21.20
CA ASP A 173 -15.72 -4.49 -20.31
C ASP A 173 -14.46 -4.57 -19.45
N THR A 174 -13.38 -3.95 -19.90
CA THR A 174 -12.10 -3.90 -19.19
C THR A 174 -11.45 -2.53 -19.36
N THR A 175 -10.67 -2.08 -18.38
CA THR A 175 -9.87 -0.84 -18.48
C THR A 175 -9.15 -0.76 -19.83
N SER A 176 -9.43 0.31 -20.57
CA SER A 176 -8.96 0.48 -21.94
C SER A 176 -8.35 1.84 -22.17
N VAL A 177 -7.33 1.89 -23.01
CA VAL A 177 -6.66 3.15 -23.38
C VAL A 177 -7.09 3.56 -24.77
N GLU A 178 -7.61 4.78 -24.90
CA GLU A 178 -7.95 5.36 -26.19
C GLU A 178 -6.69 5.91 -26.87
N VAL A 179 -6.36 5.35 -28.03
CA VAL A 179 -5.24 5.79 -28.87
C VAL A 179 -5.77 6.24 -30.22
N CYS A 180 -5.46 7.47 -30.57
CA CYS A 180 -5.74 8.05 -31.87
C CYS A 180 -4.51 7.91 -32.78
N ILE A 181 -4.68 7.25 -33.93
CA ILE A 181 -3.66 7.12 -34.97
C ILE A 181 -4.17 7.82 -36.22
N ASP A 182 -3.42 8.80 -36.68
CA ASP A 182 -3.66 9.51 -37.94
C ASP A 182 -2.88 8.83 -39.06
N ASN A 183 -3.59 8.38 -40.08
CA ASN A 183 -3.04 7.73 -41.25
C ASN A 183 -2.92 8.74 -42.39
N HIS A 184 -1.70 9.17 -42.71
CA HIS A 184 -1.43 10.09 -43.82
C HIS A 184 -1.35 9.40 -45.18
N LEU A 185 -1.52 8.07 -45.23
CA LEU A 185 -1.53 7.33 -46.48
C LEU A 185 -2.91 7.42 -47.14
N PRO A 186 -2.98 7.44 -48.49
CA PRO A 186 -4.22 7.63 -49.24
C PRO A 186 -5.16 6.41 -49.19
N LYS A 187 -4.69 5.28 -48.62
CA LYS A 187 -5.42 4.01 -48.59
C LYS A 187 -5.54 3.43 -47.20
N LYS A 188 -6.55 2.57 -47.07
CA LYS A 188 -6.76 1.76 -45.87
C LYS A 188 -5.70 0.68 -45.75
N ILE A 189 -5.25 0.41 -44.53
CA ILE A 189 -4.21 -0.56 -44.23
C ILE A 189 -4.70 -1.49 -43.12
N CYS A 190 -4.54 -2.80 -43.30
CA CYS A 190 -4.83 -3.78 -42.26
C CYS A 190 -3.57 -4.03 -41.45
N TYR A 191 -3.60 -3.76 -40.15
CA TYR A 191 -2.49 -4.08 -39.24
C TYR A 191 -2.76 -5.37 -38.48
N ASP A 192 -1.70 -6.04 -38.02
CA ASP A 192 -1.82 -7.26 -37.22
C ASP A 192 -2.08 -6.93 -35.75
N THR A 193 -1.23 -6.09 -35.18
CA THR A 193 -1.31 -5.72 -33.77
C THR A 193 -0.85 -4.28 -33.54
N ILE A 194 -1.61 -3.51 -32.76
CA ILE A 194 -1.10 -2.29 -32.11
C ILE A 194 -0.90 -2.61 -30.64
N SER A 195 0.28 -2.30 -30.11
CA SER A 195 0.64 -2.47 -28.72
C SER A 195 1.15 -1.17 -28.12
N LEU A 196 0.55 -0.73 -27.02
CA LEU A 196 0.98 0.42 -26.23
C LEU A 196 1.64 -0.08 -24.95
N ARG A 197 2.90 0.31 -24.72
CA ARG A 197 3.66 -0.01 -23.51
C ARG A 197 3.65 1.20 -22.58
N LEU A 198 3.23 0.97 -21.34
CA LEU A 198 3.27 1.94 -20.26
C LEU A 198 4.26 1.45 -19.19
N VAL A 199 5.04 2.38 -18.65
CA VAL A 199 6.06 2.11 -17.62
C VAL A 199 5.63 2.73 -16.30
N GLY A 200 5.68 1.95 -15.23
CA GLY A 200 5.31 2.38 -13.88
C GLY A 200 6.26 1.79 -12.84
N ASN A 201 5.81 1.76 -11.59
CA ASN A 201 6.58 1.15 -10.50
C ASN A 201 6.17 -0.31 -10.27
N ASP A 202 4.86 -0.60 -10.21
CA ASP A 202 4.34 -1.91 -9.81
C ASP A 202 3.06 -2.29 -10.62
N PRO A 203 3.15 -3.09 -11.70
CA PRO A 203 4.35 -3.59 -12.38
C PRO A 203 5.19 -2.49 -13.04
N GLU A 204 6.46 -2.81 -13.31
CA GLU A 204 7.35 -1.94 -14.06
C GLU A 204 6.82 -1.62 -15.46
N GLN A 205 6.18 -2.58 -16.11
CA GLN A 205 5.67 -2.45 -17.48
C GLN A 205 4.32 -3.13 -17.66
N ILE A 206 3.43 -2.48 -18.41
CA ILE A 206 2.15 -3.04 -18.85
C ILE A 206 1.91 -2.73 -20.32
N SER A 207 1.39 -3.72 -21.06
CA SER A 207 1.09 -3.60 -22.49
C SER A 207 -0.40 -3.70 -22.77
N PHE A 208 -0.95 -2.71 -23.46
CA PHE A 208 -2.31 -2.72 -23.98
C PHE A 208 -2.28 -3.07 -25.46
N ILE A 209 -3.12 -3.99 -25.92
CA ILE A 209 -3.04 -4.57 -27.25
C ILE A 209 -4.41 -4.59 -27.92
N ILE A 210 -4.44 -4.31 -29.23
CA ILE A 210 -5.57 -4.60 -30.11
C ILE A 210 -5.07 -5.36 -31.33
N ARG A 211 -5.88 -6.29 -31.83
CA ARG A 211 -5.53 -7.15 -32.96
C ARG A 211 -6.43 -6.89 -34.16
N SER A 212 -5.84 -6.95 -35.34
CA SER A 212 -6.51 -7.10 -36.64
C SER A 212 -7.69 -6.15 -36.88
N LYS A 213 -7.39 -4.88 -37.21
CA LYS A 213 -8.39 -3.94 -37.73
C LYS A 213 -7.88 -3.18 -38.96
N ASP A 214 -8.83 -2.58 -39.67
CA ASP A 214 -8.57 -1.66 -40.77
C ASP A 214 -8.25 -0.26 -40.21
N LEU A 215 -7.17 0.33 -40.71
CA LEU A 215 -6.78 1.72 -40.48
C LEU A 215 -7.16 2.53 -41.72
N VAL A 216 -8.20 3.37 -41.62
CA VAL A 216 -8.70 4.21 -42.72
C VAL A 216 -7.80 5.44 -42.89
N PRO A 217 -7.70 6.06 -44.07
CA PRO A 217 -7.03 7.37 -44.21
C PRO A 217 -7.61 8.42 -43.25
N GLY A 218 -6.74 9.21 -42.63
CA GLY A 218 -7.09 10.21 -41.61
C GLY A 218 -7.10 9.66 -40.17
N LYS A 219 -7.86 10.32 -39.29
CA LYS A 219 -7.88 10.02 -37.86
C LYS A 219 -8.70 8.77 -37.54
N ASN A 220 -8.06 7.80 -36.89
CA ASN A 220 -8.71 6.59 -36.37
C ASN A 220 -8.55 6.56 -34.85
N THR A 221 -9.58 6.17 -34.12
CA THR A 221 -9.54 5.97 -32.67
C THR A 221 -9.67 4.47 -32.36
N PHE A 222 -8.76 3.98 -31.51
CA PHE A 222 -8.72 2.59 -31.08
C PHE A 222 -8.75 2.49 -29.56
N LEU A 223 -9.52 1.53 -29.06
CA LEU A 223 -9.54 1.16 -27.65
C LEU A 223 -8.66 -0.08 -27.46
N LEU A 224 -7.50 0.11 -26.83
CA LEU A 224 -6.57 -0.97 -26.52
C LEU A 224 -6.94 -1.57 -25.17
N THR A 225 -7.01 -2.89 -25.06
CA THR A 225 -7.33 -3.60 -23.82
C THR A 225 -6.11 -4.31 -23.25
N SER A 226 -6.10 -4.56 -21.94
CA SER A 226 -5.07 -5.35 -21.26
C SER A 226 -5.70 -6.52 -20.53
N LYS A 227 -5.01 -7.67 -20.51
CA LYS A 227 -5.37 -8.82 -19.68
C LYS A 227 -4.86 -8.69 -18.23
N THR A 228 -4.04 -7.67 -17.97
CA THR A 228 -3.47 -7.40 -16.65
C THR A 228 -4.22 -6.24 -16.00
N SER A 229 -4.81 -6.49 -14.84
CA SER A 229 -5.45 -5.47 -13.99
C SER A 229 -4.43 -4.94 -12.99
N THR A 230 -4.20 -3.62 -13.00
CA THR A 230 -3.29 -2.93 -12.09
C THR A 230 -3.79 -1.52 -11.82
N SER A 231 -3.39 -0.95 -10.68
CA SER A 231 -3.60 0.46 -10.38
C SER A 231 -2.28 1.17 -10.16
N GLY A 232 -2.18 2.42 -10.59
CA GLY A 232 -0.93 3.16 -10.49
C GLY A 232 -0.82 4.28 -11.51
N ASN A 233 0.19 5.13 -11.29
CA ASN A 233 0.57 6.16 -12.26
C ASN A 233 1.63 5.58 -13.18
N TYR A 234 1.34 5.57 -14.47
CA TYR A 234 2.21 5.06 -15.51
C TYR A 234 2.60 6.17 -16.47
N VAL A 235 3.75 6.07 -17.10
CA VAL A 235 4.19 6.93 -18.18
C VAL A 235 4.07 6.18 -19.48
N VAL A 236 3.50 6.81 -20.51
CA VAL A 236 3.47 6.24 -21.85
C VAL A 236 4.89 6.17 -22.38
N GLU A 237 5.37 4.98 -22.71
CA GLU A 237 6.73 4.75 -23.18
C GLU A 237 6.78 4.61 -24.69
N THR A 238 6.21 3.52 -25.23
CA THR A 238 6.26 3.23 -26.66
C THR A 238 4.92 2.75 -27.18
N CYS A 239 4.52 3.24 -28.35
CA CYS A 239 3.45 2.64 -29.16
C CYS A 239 4.09 1.92 -30.34
N GLU A 240 3.76 0.64 -30.54
CA GLU A 240 4.22 -0.16 -31.68
C GLU A 240 3.03 -0.65 -32.50
N MET A 241 3.11 -0.57 -33.82
CA MET A 241 2.16 -1.14 -34.77
C MET A 241 2.88 -2.13 -35.68
N LYS A 242 2.38 -3.38 -35.73
CA LYS A 242 2.96 -4.45 -36.54
C LYS A 242 2.11 -4.72 -37.78
N LEU A 243 2.80 -4.83 -38.91
CA LEU A 243 2.31 -5.13 -40.24
C LEU A 243 3.20 -6.25 -40.81
N GLY A 244 2.85 -7.51 -40.54
CA GLY A 244 3.71 -8.65 -40.79
C GLY A 244 5.07 -8.50 -40.09
N LYS A 245 6.13 -8.39 -40.88
CA LYS A 245 7.50 -8.15 -40.41
C LYS A 245 7.89 -6.67 -40.34
N LEU A 246 7.01 -5.76 -40.75
CA LEU A 246 7.22 -4.32 -40.66
C LEU A 246 6.66 -3.81 -39.32
N ILE A 247 7.50 -3.20 -38.50
CA ILE A 247 7.13 -2.69 -37.18
C ILE A 247 7.33 -1.18 -37.15
N PHE A 248 6.26 -0.45 -36.96
CA PHE A 248 6.31 0.98 -36.67
C PHE A 248 6.37 1.19 -35.16
N GLY A 249 7.28 2.03 -34.67
CA GLY A 249 7.45 2.33 -33.26
C GLY A 249 7.54 3.83 -33.00
N HIS A 250 6.82 4.33 -31.99
CA HIS A 250 6.93 5.72 -31.54
C HIS A 250 7.27 5.71 -30.06
N ASN A 251 8.39 6.37 -29.71
CA ASN A 251 8.83 6.51 -28.34
C ASN A 251 8.44 7.89 -27.83
N PHE A 252 7.65 7.93 -26.76
CA PHE A 252 7.18 9.15 -26.10
C PHE A 252 8.18 9.66 -25.04
N LEU A 253 9.24 8.89 -24.73
CA LEU A 253 10.33 9.31 -23.85
C LEU A 253 11.46 9.92 -24.66
N HIS A 254 11.36 11.22 -24.97
CA HIS A 254 12.46 12.00 -25.54
C HIS A 254 12.87 13.13 -24.59
N ASP A 255 14.17 13.42 -24.52
CA ASP A 255 14.69 14.51 -23.70
C ASP A 255 14.14 15.85 -24.18
N GLY A 256 13.43 16.56 -23.29
CA GLY A 256 12.80 17.86 -23.57
C GLY A 256 11.28 17.84 -23.76
N GLN A 257 10.64 16.68 -23.91
CA GLN A 257 9.18 16.57 -24.01
C GLN A 257 8.56 16.25 -22.64
N LYS A 258 7.41 16.87 -22.31
CA LYS A 258 6.66 16.54 -21.10
C LYS A 258 6.22 15.08 -21.15
N LYS A 259 6.68 14.28 -20.18
CA LYS A 259 6.29 12.88 -20.02
C LYS A 259 4.78 12.80 -19.86
N ARG A 260 4.12 12.04 -20.74
CA ARG A 260 2.69 11.81 -20.64
C ARG A 260 2.45 10.73 -19.59
N THR A 261 2.07 11.16 -18.39
CA THR A 261 1.57 10.27 -17.34
C THR A 261 0.12 9.92 -17.60
N VAL A 262 -0.28 8.74 -17.18
CA VAL A 262 -1.62 8.17 -17.30
C VAL A 262 -1.86 7.32 -16.04
N ARG A 263 -3.02 7.48 -15.40
CA ARG A 263 -3.37 6.66 -14.23
C ARG A 263 -4.27 5.51 -14.64
N LEU A 264 -3.88 4.29 -14.26
CA LEU A 264 -4.70 3.09 -14.37
C LEU A 264 -5.35 2.80 -13.02
N ASN A 265 -6.55 2.23 -13.05
CA ASN A 265 -7.24 1.70 -11.88
C ASN A 265 -7.50 0.21 -12.08
N HIS A 266 -7.72 -0.49 -10.97
CA HIS A 266 -8.11 -1.88 -11.05
C HIS A 266 -9.46 -1.99 -11.75
N ASP A 267 -9.55 -2.95 -12.66
CA ASP A 267 -10.78 -3.26 -13.38
C ASP A 267 -11.89 -3.65 -12.40
N ILE A 268 -13.08 -3.09 -12.58
CA ILE A 268 -14.23 -3.24 -11.68
C ILE A 268 -14.88 -4.62 -11.83
N LYS A 269 -14.93 -5.16 -13.05
CA LYS A 269 -15.58 -6.46 -13.32
C LYS A 269 -14.68 -7.64 -12.98
N GLN A 270 -13.37 -7.43 -12.93
CA GLN A 270 -12.37 -8.48 -12.66
C GLN A 270 -12.09 -8.66 -11.16
N LEU A 271 -11.34 -9.71 -10.85
CA LEU A 271 -10.89 -10.05 -9.50
C LEU A 271 -10.11 -8.88 -8.88
N TYR A 272 -10.37 -8.63 -7.60
CA TYR A 272 -9.71 -7.60 -6.82
C TYR A 272 -9.14 -8.19 -5.54
N ALA A 273 -7.91 -7.83 -5.20
CA ALA A 273 -7.30 -8.26 -3.95
C ALA A 273 -6.70 -7.11 -3.16
N THR A 274 -6.87 -7.15 -1.86
CA THR A 274 -6.31 -6.20 -0.90
C THR A 274 -5.55 -6.92 0.19
N VAL A 275 -4.51 -6.26 0.71
CA VAL A 275 -3.73 -6.75 1.84
C VAL A 275 -3.90 -5.78 3.00
N SER A 276 -4.30 -6.30 4.16
CA SER A 276 -4.43 -5.52 5.40
C SER A 276 -3.86 -6.29 6.59
N GLN A 277 -3.78 -5.62 7.74
CA GLN A 277 -3.56 -6.33 9.00
C GLN A 277 -4.85 -7.08 9.36
N PRO A 278 -4.78 -8.35 9.80
CA PRO A 278 -5.97 -9.09 10.23
C PRO A 278 -6.56 -8.47 11.49
N ASN A 279 -7.88 -8.57 11.61
CA ASN A 279 -8.60 -8.07 12.77
C ASN A 279 -8.20 -8.80 14.06
N GLU A 280 -7.88 -10.09 13.98
CA GLU A 280 -7.37 -10.87 15.11
C GLU A 280 -5.89 -11.19 14.91
N SER A 281 -5.04 -10.77 15.85
CA SER A 281 -3.59 -10.96 15.74
C SER A 281 -3.02 -11.62 17.00
N GLU A 282 -2.84 -12.94 16.97
CA GLU A 282 -1.96 -13.66 17.92
C GLU A 282 -0.51 -13.78 17.40
N ARG A 283 -0.31 -13.70 16.07
CA ARG A 283 1.00 -13.74 15.40
C ARG A 283 1.05 -12.70 14.27
N GLN A 284 2.27 -12.37 13.82
CA GLN A 284 2.53 -11.52 12.65
C GLN A 284 1.91 -12.16 11.39
N LYS A 285 0.71 -11.72 11.02
CA LYS A 285 -0.05 -12.20 9.86
C LYS A 285 -0.49 -11.03 8.98
N PHE A 286 -0.56 -11.26 7.68
CA PHE A 286 -1.29 -10.43 6.72
C PHE A 286 -2.63 -11.10 6.43
N SER A 287 -3.69 -10.30 6.36
CA SER A 287 -4.97 -10.71 5.79
C SER A 287 -4.99 -10.30 4.31
N VAL A 288 -5.08 -11.28 3.41
CA VAL A 288 -5.23 -11.04 1.97
C VAL A 288 -6.65 -11.37 1.59
N LYS A 289 -7.45 -10.34 1.30
CA LYS A 289 -8.84 -10.48 0.87
C LYS A 289 -8.90 -10.45 -0.64
N ILE A 290 -9.42 -11.52 -1.24
CA ILE A 290 -9.61 -11.69 -2.68
C ILE A 290 -11.10 -11.72 -2.95
N ASP A 291 -11.59 -10.78 -3.74
CA ASP A 291 -12.97 -10.64 -4.16
C ASP A 291 -13.08 -11.04 -5.65
N SER A 292 -13.85 -12.10 -5.93
CA SER A 292 -14.09 -12.57 -7.31
C SER A 292 -15.06 -11.66 -8.09
N ARG A 293 -15.77 -10.75 -7.41
CA ARG A 293 -16.73 -9.81 -8.00
C ARG A 293 -17.73 -10.47 -8.96
N GLU A 294 -17.74 -10.15 -10.24
CA GLU A 294 -18.72 -10.68 -11.20
C GLU A 294 -18.19 -11.89 -11.99
N ILE A 295 -16.95 -12.31 -11.78
CA ILE A 295 -16.31 -13.37 -12.57
C ILE A 295 -16.11 -14.66 -11.77
N SER A 296 -16.14 -15.79 -12.47
CA SER A 296 -15.62 -17.05 -11.94
C SER A 296 -14.12 -17.14 -12.17
N VAL A 297 -13.42 -17.65 -11.17
CA VAL A 297 -11.96 -17.74 -11.15
C VAL A 297 -11.59 -19.20 -11.02
N THR A 298 -10.83 -19.70 -11.99
CA THR A 298 -10.33 -21.08 -12.01
C THR A 298 -8.81 -21.09 -12.06
N LYS A 299 -8.18 -22.08 -11.42
CA LYS A 299 -6.71 -22.21 -11.35
C LYS A 299 -5.97 -20.91 -10.98
N GLY A 300 -6.36 -20.28 -9.88
CA GLY A 300 -5.69 -19.09 -9.38
C GLY A 300 -4.37 -19.43 -8.69
N ILE A 301 -3.33 -18.62 -8.89
CA ILE A 301 -2.07 -18.67 -8.16
C ILE A 301 -1.80 -17.29 -7.59
N LEU A 302 -1.64 -17.21 -6.27
CA LEU A 302 -1.31 -15.99 -5.52
C LEU A 302 0.17 -15.99 -5.13
N LEU A 303 0.88 -14.93 -5.48
CA LEU A 303 2.23 -14.65 -5.03
C LEU A 303 2.25 -13.34 -4.26
N LEU A 304 2.79 -13.39 -3.04
CA LEU A 304 2.99 -12.23 -2.18
C LEU A 304 4.50 -11.97 -2.07
N GLU A 305 4.91 -10.76 -2.40
CA GLU A 305 6.31 -10.32 -2.34
C GLU A 305 6.41 -9.13 -1.38
N SER A 306 7.20 -9.25 -0.31
CA SER A 306 7.49 -8.09 0.54
C SER A 306 8.55 -7.21 -0.13
N GLN A 307 8.26 -5.92 -0.25
CA GLN A 307 9.20 -4.91 -0.77
C GLN A 307 9.90 -4.14 0.37
N THR A 308 9.60 -4.47 1.63
CA THR A 308 10.23 -3.87 2.80
C THR A 308 11.40 -4.72 3.26
N GLU A 309 12.58 -4.10 3.39
CA GLU A 309 13.78 -4.76 3.89
C GLU A 309 13.53 -5.40 5.27
N GLY A 310 14.04 -6.61 5.47
CA GLY A 310 13.90 -7.34 6.74
C GLY A 310 12.54 -8.00 6.99
N THR A 311 11.55 -7.85 6.11
CA THR A 311 10.29 -8.63 6.16
C THR A 311 10.33 -9.79 5.18
N LYS A 312 10.16 -11.01 5.68
CA LYS A 312 10.06 -12.23 4.87
C LYS A 312 8.73 -12.92 5.11
N ILE A 313 8.10 -13.39 4.04
CA ILE A 313 6.89 -14.21 4.14
C ILE A 313 7.31 -15.63 4.50
N VAL A 314 6.70 -16.19 5.54
CA VAL A 314 7.04 -17.54 6.02
C VAL A 314 6.43 -18.55 5.06
N GLN A 315 7.27 -19.44 4.53
CA GLN A 315 6.80 -20.56 3.73
C GLN A 315 6.20 -21.62 4.64
N LEU A 316 4.89 -21.84 4.50
CA LEU A 316 4.15 -22.88 5.20
C LEU A 316 3.71 -23.91 4.16
N SER A 317 3.46 -25.16 4.58
CA SER A 317 2.84 -26.14 3.67
C SER A 317 1.37 -25.83 3.41
N LYS A 318 0.69 -25.25 4.41
CA LYS A 318 -0.73 -24.91 4.38
C LYS A 318 -0.97 -23.51 4.93
N VAL A 319 -1.81 -22.75 4.25
CA VAL A 319 -2.27 -21.42 4.64
C VAL A 319 -3.74 -21.50 5.01
N ALA A 320 -4.10 -20.97 6.18
CA ALA A 320 -5.49 -20.89 6.62
C ALA A 320 -6.20 -19.73 5.91
N GLY A 321 -7.44 -19.95 5.49
CA GLY A 321 -8.30 -18.93 4.92
C GLY A 321 -9.77 -19.13 5.29
N LEU A 322 -10.55 -18.09 5.06
CA LEU A 322 -12.00 -18.06 5.24
C LEU A 322 -12.63 -17.75 3.88
N LEU A 323 -13.48 -18.65 3.40
CA LEU A 323 -14.32 -18.42 2.24
C LEU A 323 -15.66 -17.87 2.71
N HIS A 324 -15.97 -16.65 2.32
CA HIS A 324 -17.25 -16.01 2.55
C HIS A 324 -18.14 -16.22 1.33
N SER A 325 -19.26 -16.92 1.52
CA SER A 325 -20.31 -17.12 0.52
C SER A 325 -21.65 -16.75 1.15
N ASP A 326 -22.35 -15.74 0.62
CA ASP A 326 -23.67 -15.29 1.07
C ASP A 326 -23.83 -15.15 2.60
N GLY A 327 -22.78 -14.65 3.28
CA GLY A 327 -22.78 -14.38 4.72
C GLY A 327 -22.32 -15.52 5.63
N GLU A 328 -22.08 -16.72 5.08
CA GLU A 328 -21.44 -17.82 5.81
C GLU A 328 -19.92 -17.83 5.57
N ALA A 329 -19.14 -17.96 6.63
CA ALA A 329 -17.69 -18.12 6.57
C ALA A 329 -17.31 -19.59 6.74
N LYS A 330 -16.68 -20.18 5.73
CA LYS A 330 -16.16 -21.56 5.77
C LYS A 330 -14.63 -21.54 5.88
N GLU A 331 -14.08 -22.26 6.83
CA GLU A 331 -12.62 -22.42 6.95
C GLU A 331 -12.08 -23.31 5.82
N VAL A 332 -11.07 -22.80 5.13
CA VAL A 332 -10.38 -23.47 4.02
C VAL A 332 -8.88 -23.49 4.32
N GLN A 333 -8.22 -24.59 3.98
CA GLN A 333 -6.76 -24.68 3.98
C GLN A 333 -6.28 -24.80 2.54
N LEU A 334 -5.33 -23.93 2.17
CA LEU A 334 -4.76 -23.88 0.82
C LEU A 334 -3.30 -24.29 0.88
N ASP A 335 -2.86 -25.00 -0.16
CA ASP A 335 -1.48 -25.43 -0.26
C ASP A 335 -0.60 -24.29 -0.78
N MET A 336 0.56 -24.12 -0.15
CA MET A 336 1.59 -23.19 -0.58
C MET A 336 2.76 -24.00 -1.15
N LEU A 337 3.08 -23.72 -2.42
CA LEU A 337 4.10 -24.40 -3.19
C LEU A 337 5.50 -24.08 -2.67
N GLU A 338 6.48 -24.93 -3.00
CA GLU A 338 7.89 -24.72 -2.64
C GLU A 338 8.45 -23.39 -3.16
N THR A 339 7.86 -22.85 -4.24
CA THR A 339 8.16 -21.55 -4.84
C THR A 339 7.66 -20.36 -4.01
N GLY A 340 6.84 -20.59 -2.98
CA GLY A 340 6.18 -19.55 -2.18
C GLY A 340 4.86 -19.05 -2.77
N GLU A 341 4.37 -19.67 -3.84
CA GLU A 341 3.09 -19.39 -4.46
C GLU A 341 1.95 -20.16 -3.77
N ILE A 342 0.80 -19.52 -3.57
CA ILE A 342 -0.39 -20.12 -2.94
C ILE A 342 -1.38 -20.50 -4.04
N SER A 343 -1.73 -21.79 -4.14
CA SER A 343 -2.76 -22.23 -5.08
C SER A 343 -4.14 -21.87 -4.55
N LEU A 344 -4.89 -21.06 -5.30
CA LEU A 344 -6.24 -20.66 -4.96
C LEU A 344 -7.25 -21.75 -5.37
N ILE A 345 -8.33 -21.87 -4.60
CA ILE A 345 -9.51 -22.65 -4.99
C ILE A 345 -10.27 -21.97 -6.12
N ASP A 346 -11.12 -22.74 -6.80
CA ASP A 346 -12.06 -22.18 -7.76
C ASP A 346 -13.09 -21.31 -7.01
N LEU A 347 -13.23 -20.05 -7.43
CA LEU A 347 -14.16 -19.09 -6.84
C LEU A 347 -15.31 -18.84 -7.80
N GLU A 348 -16.54 -18.94 -7.28
CA GLU A 348 -17.73 -18.51 -8.00
C GLU A 348 -17.86 -16.97 -7.93
N PRO A 349 -18.69 -16.34 -8.79
CA PRO A 349 -18.95 -14.91 -8.71
C PRO A 349 -19.46 -14.49 -7.32
N LYS A 350 -19.01 -13.33 -6.84
CA LYS A 350 -19.36 -12.67 -5.58
C LYS A 350 -18.91 -13.41 -4.31
N GLN A 351 -17.88 -14.26 -4.43
CA GLN A 351 -17.23 -14.89 -3.29
C GLN A 351 -16.02 -14.08 -2.83
N ILE A 352 -15.82 -14.01 -1.52
CA ILE A 352 -14.67 -13.34 -0.91
C ILE A 352 -13.83 -14.40 -0.18
N LEU A 353 -12.57 -14.53 -0.57
CA LEU A 353 -11.59 -15.40 0.05
C LEU A 353 -10.62 -14.56 0.88
N GLU A 354 -10.62 -14.73 2.20
CA GLU A 354 -9.70 -14.08 3.12
C GLU A 354 -8.60 -15.06 3.56
N LEU A 355 -7.34 -14.76 3.27
CA LEU A 355 -6.18 -15.62 3.58
C LEU A 355 -5.30 -15.02 4.67
N PHE A 356 -4.84 -15.84 5.61
CA PHE A 356 -3.99 -15.41 6.71
C PHE A 356 -2.55 -15.89 6.52
N VAL A 357 -1.70 -15.02 5.96
CA VAL A 357 -0.31 -15.35 5.60
C VAL A 357 0.66 -14.84 6.69
N ILE A 358 1.49 -15.73 7.24
CA ILE A 358 2.45 -15.38 8.29
C ILE A 358 3.68 -14.70 7.67
N TYR A 359 4.18 -13.65 8.33
CA TYR A 359 5.45 -13.04 7.99
C TYR A 359 6.36 -12.93 9.21
N GLU A 360 7.66 -12.83 8.97
CA GLU A 360 8.69 -12.55 9.95
C GLU A 360 9.33 -11.19 9.63
N GLY A 361 9.41 -10.32 10.62
CA GLY A 361 10.21 -9.09 10.53
C GLY A 361 10.27 -8.34 11.86
N PRO A 362 11.26 -7.45 12.03
CA PRO A 362 11.40 -6.68 13.26
C PRO A 362 10.21 -5.71 13.45
N TYR A 363 9.80 -5.51 14.72
CA TYR A 363 8.87 -4.44 15.12
C TYR A 363 9.58 -3.10 15.35
N THR A 364 10.91 -3.08 15.31
CA THR A 364 11.76 -2.03 15.88
C THR A 364 12.42 -1.19 14.79
N GLU A 365 11.73 -0.12 14.38
CA GLU A 365 12.20 1.23 13.99
C GLU A 365 11.00 1.98 13.38
N PHE A 366 11.02 3.31 13.38
CA PHE A 366 9.88 4.13 12.91
C PHE A 366 9.53 3.85 11.43
N ASP A 367 10.51 3.46 10.60
CA ASP A 367 10.30 3.17 9.17
C ASP A 367 9.71 1.77 8.89
N TYR A 368 9.93 0.76 9.74
CA TYR A 368 9.40 -0.62 9.52
C TYR A 368 7.92 -0.80 9.92
N ARG A 369 7.26 0.25 10.44
CA ARG A 369 5.81 0.21 10.74
C ARG A 369 4.94 0.20 9.48
N LYS A 370 5.49 0.58 8.32
CA LYS A 370 4.81 0.52 7.03
C LYS A 370 5.44 -0.60 6.19
N LYS A 371 4.72 -1.70 6.01
CA LYS A 371 5.17 -2.83 5.20
C LYS A 371 4.57 -2.76 3.82
N LYS A 372 5.39 -2.58 2.79
CA LYS A 372 4.96 -2.59 1.40
C LYS A 372 4.93 -4.04 0.90
N VAL A 373 3.77 -4.50 0.47
CA VAL A 373 3.53 -5.86 -0.01
C VAL A 373 2.96 -5.78 -1.42
N LYS A 374 3.62 -6.46 -2.35
CA LYS A 374 3.16 -6.63 -3.72
C LYS A 374 2.41 -7.95 -3.83
N THR A 375 1.20 -7.87 -4.34
CA THR A 375 0.28 -9.00 -4.54
C THR A 375 0.13 -9.25 -6.02
N THR A 376 0.52 -10.44 -6.48
CA THR A 376 0.35 -10.89 -7.85
C THR A 376 -0.57 -12.10 -7.87
N ILE A 377 -1.68 -12.03 -8.61
CA ILE A 377 -2.59 -13.17 -8.78
C ILE A 377 -2.69 -13.48 -10.27
N THR A 378 -2.32 -14.69 -10.68
CA THR A 378 -2.55 -15.19 -12.04
C THR A 378 -3.71 -16.16 -12.00
N TYR A 379 -4.73 -15.96 -12.84
CA TYR A 379 -5.93 -16.78 -12.81
C TYR A 379 -6.52 -17.00 -14.20
N GLU A 380 -7.33 -18.06 -14.36
CA GLU A 380 -8.06 -18.36 -15.58
C GLU A 380 -9.54 -18.01 -15.42
N THR A 381 -10.08 -17.23 -16.36
CA THR A 381 -11.51 -16.93 -16.48
C THR A 381 -11.93 -17.21 -17.92
N ASN A 382 -12.99 -18.00 -18.11
CA ASN A 382 -13.50 -18.39 -19.43
C ASN A 382 -12.42 -18.93 -20.39
N GLY A 383 -11.42 -19.65 -19.86
CA GLY A 383 -10.30 -20.22 -20.62
C GLY A 383 -9.19 -19.24 -21.02
N ASN A 384 -9.28 -17.97 -20.61
CA ASN A 384 -8.22 -16.98 -20.80
C ASN A 384 -7.45 -16.76 -19.49
N THR A 385 -6.14 -16.65 -19.59
CA THR A 385 -5.27 -16.29 -18.46
C THR A 385 -5.24 -14.78 -18.25
N HIS A 386 -5.54 -14.35 -17.04
CA HIS A 386 -5.53 -12.96 -16.56
C HIS A 386 -4.54 -12.81 -15.42
N LYS A 387 -4.09 -11.57 -15.18
CA LYS A 387 -3.14 -11.24 -14.12
C LYS A 387 -3.60 -10.01 -13.35
N PHE A 388 -3.64 -10.10 -12.04
CA PHE A 388 -3.88 -8.99 -11.13
C PHE A 388 -2.58 -8.64 -10.41
N ILE A 389 -2.22 -7.35 -10.37
CA ILE A 389 -1.04 -6.87 -9.65
C ILE A 389 -1.40 -5.62 -8.86
N SER A 390 -1.21 -5.67 -7.55
CA SER A 390 -1.39 -4.55 -6.62
C SER A 390 -0.18 -4.41 -5.70
N SER A 391 0.10 -3.20 -5.23
CA SER A 391 1.15 -2.91 -4.25
C SER A 391 0.54 -2.11 -3.11
N ASN A 392 0.37 -2.74 -1.94
CA ASN A 392 -0.31 -2.16 -0.79
C ASN A 392 0.70 -1.86 0.32
N VAL A 393 0.51 -0.74 1.03
CA VAL A 393 1.29 -0.37 2.21
C VAL A 393 0.47 -0.70 3.46
N VAL A 394 0.87 -1.75 4.18
CA VAL A 394 0.21 -2.20 5.40
C VAL A 394 0.89 -1.56 6.60
N LYS A 395 0.15 -0.76 7.37
CA LYS A 395 0.63 -0.24 8.65
C LYS A 395 0.54 -1.33 9.71
N VAL A 396 1.69 -1.89 10.10
CA VAL A 396 1.80 -2.88 11.18
C VAL A 396 2.25 -2.13 12.44
N THR A 397 1.30 -1.74 13.28
CA THR A 397 1.60 -1.18 14.60
C THR A 397 0.74 -1.86 15.63
N VAL A 398 1.33 -2.28 16.75
CA VAL A 398 0.56 -2.69 17.93
C VAL A 398 0.27 -1.42 18.74
N PRO A 399 -0.99 -0.96 18.79
CA PRO A 399 -1.30 0.35 19.38
C PRO A 399 -1.37 0.30 20.92
N LEU A 400 -1.46 -0.89 21.52
CA LEU A 400 -1.66 -1.09 22.95
C LEU A 400 -0.47 -1.80 23.60
N LEU A 401 -0.07 -1.32 24.78
CA LEU A 401 0.87 -1.97 25.68
C LEU A 401 0.13 -2.47 26.92
N VAL A 402 0.58 -3.61 27.45
CA VAL A 402 -0.03 -4.25 28.62
C VAL A 402 0.99 -4.38 29.73
N THR A 403 0.59 -3.99 30.94
CA THR A 403 1.33 -4.26 32.18
C THR A 403 0.44 -5.02 33.15
N GLU A 404 0.88 -6.20 33.57
CA GLU A 404 0.17 -7.02 34.55
C GLU A 404 0.68 -6.83 35.98
N SER A 405 -0.25 -6.88 36.94
CA SER A 405 0.06 -6.98 38.37
C SER A 405 -0.88 -7.97 39.04
N THR A 406 -0.36 -8.78 39.96
CA THR A 406 -1.11 -9.88 40.59
C THR A 406 -1.19 -9.67 42.10
N ILE A 407 -2.40 -9.78 42.64
CA ILE A 407 -2.68 -9.63 44.07
C ILE A 407 -3.30 -10.92 44.58
N PHE A 408 -2.55 -11.67 45.38
CA PHE A 408 -3.01 -12.93 45.97
C PHE A 408 -3.91 -12.67 47.18
N ARG A 409 -4.99 -13.46 47.30
CA ARG A 409 -5.88 -13.52 48.46
C ARG A 409 -5.98 -14.95 48.96
N GLU A 410 -6.66 -15.16 50.08
CA GLU A 410 -6.73 -16.49 50.71
C GLU A 410 -7.35 -17.55 49.79
N THR A 411 -8.33 -17.18 48.96
CA THR A 411 -9.10 -18.09 48.10
C THR A 411 -9.12 -17.72 46.61
N CYS A 412 -8.50 -16.61 46.20
CA CYS A 412 -8.46 -16.16 44.80
C CYS A 412 -7.22 -15.31 44.49
N VAL A 413 -6.95 -15.07 43.21
CA VAL A 413 -5.98 -14.07 42.74
C VAL A 413 -6.72 -12.96 42.01
N PHE A 414 -6.45 -11.71 42.33
CA PHE A 414 -6.85 -10.59 41.48
C PHE A 414 -5.72 -10.30 40.49
N LEU A 415 -6.00 -10.47 39.21
CA LEU A 415 -5.13 -10.05 38.12
C LEU A 415 -5.58 -8.66 37.67
N LYS A 416 -4.74 -7.66 37.91
CA LYS A 416 -4.92 -6.29 37.43
C LYS A 416 -4.09 -6.11 36.17
N VAL A 417 -4.77 -5.91 35.05
CA VAL A 417 -4.21 -5.69 33.71
C VAL A 417 -4.34 -4.21 33.39
N GLU A 418 -3.22 -3.52 33.22
CA GLU A 418 -3.20 -2.12 32.83
C GLU A 418 -2.91 -2.00 31.33
N LEU A 419 -3.85 -1.41 30.60
CA LEU A 419 -3.70 -1.07 29.19
C LEU A 419 -3.20 0.36 29.05
N SER A 420 -2.22 0.58 28.17
CA SER A 420 -1.71 1.89 27.81
C SER A 420 -1.53 2.04 26.30
N CYS A 421 -1.63 3.26 25.79
CA CYS A 421 -1.42 3.54 24.37
C CYS A 421 0.08 3.64 24.06
N ASN A 422 0.55 2.86 23.08
CA ASN A 422 1.90 2.93 22.52
C ASN A 422 2.04 3.99 21.42
N GLY A 423 0.94 4.30 20.74
CA GLY A 423 0.88 5.24 19.63
C GLY A 423 0.56 6.68 20.05
N GLU A 424 0.65 7.59 19.08
CA GLU A 424 0.25 9.00 19.23
C GLU A 424 -1.26 9.21 19.03
N LEU A 425 -1.95 8.21 18.47
CA LEU A 425 -3.38 8.27 18.20
C LEU A 425 -4.19 7.65 19.36
N PRO A 426 -5.32 8.26 19.76
CA PRO A 426 -6.22 7.66 20.74
C PRO A 426 -6.93 6.42 20.17
N VAL A 427 -7.27 5.50 21.08
CA VAL A 427 -7.88 4.21 20.75
C VAL A 427 -9.15 4.01 21.59
N ARG A 428 -10.24 3.60 20.96
CA ARG A 428 -11.50 3.25 21.63
C ARG A 428 -11.53 1.76 21.95
N ILE A 429 -11.75 1.43 23.22
CA ILE A 429 -11.80 0.06 23.74
C ILE A 429 -13.26 -0.34 23.88
N PHE A 430 -13.64 -1.42 23.19
CA PHE A 430 -15.00 -1.95 23.17
C PHE A 430 -15.25 -3.03 24.24
N GLY A 431 -14.18 -3.71 24.67
CA GLY A 431 -14.30 -4.78 25.64
C GLY A 431 -12.98 -5.49 25.87
N SER A 432 -12.94 -6.26 26.95
CA SER A 432 -11.77 -7.07 27.31
C SER A 432 -12.22 -8.38 27.94
N HIS A 433 -11.56 -9.47 27.58
CA HIS A 433 -11.86 -10.83 28.03
C HIS A 433 -10.57 -11.55 28.40
N ALA A 434 -10.60 -12.39 29.43
CA ALA A 434 -9.46 -13.22 29.80
C ALA A 434 -9.81 -14.69 29.57
N LYS A 435 -9.06 -15.39 28.71
CA LYS A 435 -9.24 -16.83 28.53
C LYS A 435 -8.67 -17.58 29.74
N PRO A 436 -9.40 -18.55 30.31
CA PRO A 436 -8.88 -19.42 31.37
C PRO A 436 -7.57 -20.11 30.97
N SER A 437 -6.70 -20.32 31.94
CA SER A 437 -5.47 -21.10 31.76
C SER A 437 -5.63 -22.50 32.36
N THR A 438 -4.62 -23.34 32.15
CA THR A 438 -4.54 -24.67 32.77
C THR A 438 -4.58 -24.65 34.30
N TYR A 439 -4.04 -23.60 34.95
CA TYR A 439 -3.98 -23.49 36.41
C TYR A 439 -5.07 -22.62 37.03
N TYR A 440 -5.58 -21.64 36.28
CA TYR A 440 -6.50 -20.63 36.78
C TYR A 440 -7.75 -20.52 35.91
N LEU A 441 -8.92 -20.61 36.55
CA LEU A 441 -10.23 -20.26 36.00
C LEU A 441 -10.52 -18.78 36.24
N VAL A 442 -11.19 -18.13 35.29
CA VAL A 442 -11.67 -16.75 35.43
C VAL A 442 -13.10 -16.82 35.97
N GLU A 443 -13.28 -16.50 37.26
CA GLU A 443 -14.59 -16.61 37.93
C GLU A 443 -15.45 -15.36 37.71
N SER A 444 -14.80 -14.19 37.72
CA SER A 444 -15.47 -12.92 37.44
C SER A 444 -14.56 -11.98 36.68
N GLU A 445 -15.12 -11.41 35.61
CA GLU A 445 -14.50 -10.33 34.86
C GLU A 445 -15.05 -8.98 35.34
N SER A 446 -14.28 -7.91 35.12
CA SER A 446 -14.82 -6.56 35.28
C SER A 446 -16.06 -6.41 34.38
N LYS A 447 -17.17 -5.82 34.87
CA LYS A 447 -18.45 -5.63 34.14
C LYS A 447 -18.37 -4.69 32.91
N LEU A 448 -17.16 -4.44 32.42
CA LEU A 448 -16.81 -3.60 31.28
C LEU A 448 -16.58 -4.44 30.01
N ALA A 449 -17.16 -5.65 29.94
CA ALA A 449 -17.11 -6.52 28.77
C ALA A 449 -17.66 -5.83 27.51
N GLU A 450 -18.56 -4.85 27.69
CA GLU A 450 -19.07 -3.91 26.69
C GLU A 450 -18.80 -2.49 27.20
N CYS A 451 -17.59 -1.99 26.98
CA CYS A 451 -17.21 -0.63 27.36
C CYS A 451 -17.10 0.24 26.11
N ASP A 452 -17.33 1.54 26.24
CA ASP A 452 -17.07 2.52 25.19
C ASP A 452 -16.10 3.55 25.77
N LEU A 453 -14.83 3.13 25.91
CA LEU A 453 -13.80 3.93 26.59
C LEU A 453 -12.74 4.38 25.61
N THR A 454 -12.51 5.70 25.55
CA THR A 454 -11.43 6.28 24.76
C THR A 454 -10.16 6.37 25.59
N LEU A 455 -9.11 5.65 25.16
CA LEU A 455 -7.77 5.65 25.77
C LEU A 455 -6.86 6.62 24.99
N PHE A 456 -6.44 7.69 25.66
CA PHE A 456 -5.51 8.67 25.07
C PHE A 456 -4.04 8.27 25.28
N PRO A 457 -3.11 8.78 24.45
CA PRO A 457 -1.68 8.62 24.70
C PRO A 457 -1.31 9.05 26.13
N ARG A 458 -0.44 8.26 26.77
CA ARG A 458 0.00 8.44 28.18
C ARG A 458 -1.08 8.22 29.25
N GLN A 459 -2.31 7.85 28.88
CA GLN A 459 -3.28 7.36 29.84
C GLN A 459 -3.18 5.85 30.01
N THR A 460 -3.61 5.37 31.17
CA THR A 460 -3.62 3.95 31.51
C THR A 460 -4.99 3.57 32.05
N VAL A 461 -5.54 2.44 31.62
CA VAL A 461 -6.80 1.89 32.12
C VAL A 461 -6.54 0.53 32.74
N ALA A 462 -7.05 0.32 33.95
CA ALA A 462 -6.87 -0.93 34.69
C ALA A 462 -8.14 -1.79 34.64
N PHE A 463 -8.01 -3.03 34.18
CA PHE A 463 -9.02 -4.08 34.24
C PHE A 463 -8.66 -5.07 35.34
N VAL A 464 -9.64 -5.48 36.15
CA VAL A 464 -9.40 -6.42 37.25
C VAL A 464 -10.20 -7.70 37.01
N TYR A 465 -9.50 -8.84 37.08
CA TYR A 465 -10.05 -10.17 36.92
C TYR A 465 -9.87 -10.97 38.20
N LYS A 466 -10.93 -11.68 38.63
CA LYS A 466 -10.84 -12.63 39.75
C LYS A 466 -10.57 -14.02 39.20
N LEU A 467 -9.43 -14.57 39.60
CA LEU A 467 -8.95 -15.88 39.21
C LEU A 467 -9.06 -16.86 40.38
N VAL A 468 -9.49 -18.09 40.09
CA VAL A 468 -9.62 -19.20 41.04
C VAL A 468 -8.79 -20.37 40.53
N LYS A 469 -8.18 -21.13 41.43
CA LYS A 469 -7.43 -22.34 41.07
C LYS A 469 -8.39 -23.37 40.45
N ARG A 470 -8.00 -23.99 39.33
CA ARG A 470 -8.77 -25.08 38.72
C ARG A 470 -8.67 -26.33 39.61
N GLU A 471 -9.80 -26.93 39.97
CA GLU A 471 -9.85 -28.22 40.66
C GLU A 471 -9.52 -29.33 39.66
N SER A 472 -8.61 -30.23 40.03
CA SER A 472 -8.07 -31.30 39.19
C SER A 472 -9.03 -32.48 39.08
N ASP A 473 -10.27 -32.25 38.68
CA ASP A 473 -11.30 -33.31 38.59
C ASP A 473 -12.21 -33.12 37.36
N GLU A 474 -11.66 -32.82 36.18
CA GLU A 474 -12.31 -33.16 34.92
C GLU A 474 -11.27 -33.72 33.95
N LYS A 475 -11.57 -34.93 33.46
CA LYS A 475 -10.70 -35.79 32.63
C LYS A 475 -10.12 -35.01 31.46
N ASP A 476 -8.81 -35.18 31.28
CA ASP A 476 -8.09 -34.87 30.06
C ASP A 476 -8.81 -35.51 28.86
N THR A 477 -9.59 -34.72 28.12
CA THR A 477 -9.86 -35.03 26.72
C THR A 477 -8.57 -34.77 25.95
N GLU A 478 -7.94 -35.85 25.50
CA GLU A 478 -6.65 -35.94 24.81
C GLU A 478 -6.58 -35.22 23.43
N SER A 479 -7.23 -34.07 23.25
CA SER A 479 -7.24 -33.34 21.98
C SER A 479 -6.76 -31.89 22.06
N ASP A 480 -6.10 -31.49 23.16
CA ASP A 480 -5.59 -30.12 23.33
C ASP A 480 -4.14 -30.11 23.87
N ASN A 481 -3.24 -30.81 23.15
CA ASN A 481 -1.80 -30.80 23.39
C ASN A 481 -1.12 -29.48 22.95
N GLN A 482 -1.69 -28.34 23.35
CA GLN A 482 -0.97 -27.08 23.56
C GLN A 482 -1.39 -26.53 24.93
N VAL A 483 -0.72 -27.01 25.96
CA VAL A 483 -0.89 -26.64 27.37
C VAL A 483 -0.66 -25.12 27.53
N ASN A 484 -1.72 -24.33 27.40
CA ASN A 484 -1.66 -22.89 27.62
C ASN A 484 -1.51 -22.61 29.13
N SER A 485 -0.25 -22.50 29.56
CA SER A 485 0.12 -22.19 30.94
C SER A 485 -0.12 -20.72 31.32
N LYS A 486 -0.30 -19.85 30.32
CA LYS A 486 -0.50 -18.41 30.47
C LYS A 486 -1.96 -18.02 30.28
N ILE A 487 -2.39 -16.98 30.99
CA ILE A 487 -3.73 -16.39 30.82
C ILE A 487 -3.68 -15.47 29.61
N HIS A 488 -4.56 -15.68 28.64
CA HIS A 488 -4.59 -14.86 27.44
C HIS A 488 -5.62 -13.75 27.62
N PHE A 489 -5.13 -12.52 27.76
CA PHE A 489 -5.95 -11.33 27.85
C PHE A 489 -6.20 -10.78 26.44
N THR A 490 -7.45 -10.75 26.01
CA THR A 490 -7.87 -10.26 24.70
C THR A 490 -8.62 -8.95 24.85
N ALA A 491 -8.16 -7.91 24.16
CA ALA A 491 -8.83 -6.60 24.11
C ALA A 491 -9.37 -6.32 22.71
N LYS A 492 -10.64 -5.89 22.64
CA LYS A 492 -11.29 -5.40 21.41
C LYS A 492 -11.17 -3.88 21.35
N PHE A 493 -10.65 -3.37 20.25
CA PHE A 493 -10.38 -1.95 20.08
C PHE A 493 -10.60 -1.47 18.64
N LEU A 494 -10.75 -0.15 18.47
CA LEU A 494 -10.74 0.55 17.20
C LEU A 494 -9.95 1.84 17.38
N SER A 495 -9.07 2.20 16.44
CA SER A 495 -8.45 3.53 16.52
C SER A 495 -9.49 4.59 16.16
N LEU A 496 -9.45 5.76 16.82
CA LEU A 496 -10.37 6.85 16.46
C LEU A 496 -10.17 7.30 15.00
N LYS A 497 -8.95 7.15 14.49
CA LYS A 497 -8.63 7.40 13.09
C LYS A 497 -9.41 6.46 12.16
N ASP A 498 -9.38 5.16 12.41
CA ASP A 498 -10.09 4.18 11.58
C ASP A 498 -11.62 4.33 11.72
N GLU A 499 -12.11 4.71 12.91
CA GLU A 499 -13.53 5.02 13.14
C GLU A 499 -14.01 6.15 12.21
N VAL A 500 -13.26 7.27 12.20
CA VAL A 500 -13.58 8.44 11.38
C VAL A 500 -13.39 8.15 9.89
N GLU A 501 -12.26 7.54 9.50
CA GLU A 501 -11.98 7.23 8.09
C GLU A 501 -13.01 6.25 7.50
N ASN A 502 -13.37 5.17 8.19
CA ASN A 502 -14.36 4.22 7.68
C ASN A 502 -15.75 4.87 7.51
N SER A 503 -16.12 5.76 8.42
CA SER A 503 -17.39 6.49 8.34
C SER A 503 -17.39 7.50 7.19
N LEU A 504 -16.31 8.27 7.03
CA LEU A 504 -16.13 9.19 5.90
C LEU A 504 -16.17 8.46 4.55
N GLU A 505 -15.54 7.28 4.46
CA GLU A 505 -15.61 6.45 3.26
C GLU A 505 -17.05 6.08 2.91
N ASN A 506 -17.83 5.66 3.90
CA ASN A 506 -19.23 5.28 3.72
C ASN A 506 -20.12 6.48 3.35
N MET A 507 -19.89 7.65 3.95
CA MET A 507 -20.62 8.87 3.60
C MET A 507 -20.33 9.30 2.16
N LEU A 508 -19.05 9.29 1.76
CA LEU A 508 -18.67 9.61 0.39
C LEU A 508 -19.20 8.55 -0.60
N ARG A 509 -19.19 7.26 -0.23
CA ARG A 509 -19.80 6.19 -1.03
C ARG A 509 -21.28 6.43 -1.30
N GLN A 510 -22.04 6.83 -0.27
CA GLN A 510 -23.47 7.13 -0.41
C GLN A 510 -23.72 8.35 -1.30
N ARG A 511 -22.82 9.33 -1.31
CA ARG A 511 -22.88 10.50 -2.20
C ARG A 511 -22.53 10.18 -3.65
N LEU A 512 -21.60 9.27 -3.89
CA LEU A 512 -21.18 8.88 -5.25
C LEU A 512 -22.14 7.88 -5.92
N LYS A 513 -22.89 7.11 -5.14
CA LYS A 513 -23.81 6.07 -5.63
C LYS A 513 -24.90 6.57 -6.59
N PRO A 514 -25.61 7.69 -6.33
CA PRO A 514 -26.62 8.25 -7.25
C PRO A 514 -26.04 8.61 -8.64
N PHE A 515 -24.77 9.01 -8.68
CA PHE A 515 -24.09 9.44 -9.90
C PHE A 515 -23.36 8.28 -10.61
N SER A 516 -23.45 7.04 -10.09
CA SER A 516 -22.71 5.88 -10.60
C SER A 516 -21.19 6.06 -10.61
N LEU A 517 -20.66 6.92 -9.74
CA LEU A 517 -19.23 7.23 -9.62
C LEU A 517 -18.53 6.47 -8.48
N GLU A 518 -19.20 5.48 -7.89
CA GLU A 518 -18.68 4.66 -6.78
C GLU A 518 -17.34 3.97 -7.13
N GLN A 519 -17.11 3.70 -8.42
CA GLN A 519 -15.86 3.15 -8.94
C GLN A 519 -14.62 4.00 -8.63
N HIS A 520 -14.78 5.31 -8.46
CA HIS A 520 -13.67 6.22 -8.17
C HIS A 520 -13.40 6.35 -6.68
N LEU A 521 -14.29 5.85 -5.82
CA LEU A 521 -14.21 6.01 -4.38
C LEU A 521 -12.88 5.52 -3.79
N PRO A 522 -12.35 4.31 -4.08
CA PRO A 522 -11.11 3.85 -3.44
C PRO A 522 -9.95 4.82 -3.71
N TYR A 523 -9.87 5.34 -4.94
CA TYR A 523 -8.83 6.28 -5.32
C TYR A 523 -9.04 7.68 -4.73
N VAL A 524 -10.24 8.24 -4.90
CA VAL A 524 -10.60 9.56 -4.40
C VAL A 524 -10.40 9.59 -2.89
N PHE A 525 -10.85 8.54 -2.20
CA PHE A 525 -10.76 8.45 -0.76
C PHE A 525 -9.32 8.28 -0.27
N ASP A 526 -8.48 7.48 -0.94
CA ASP A 526 -7.05 7.40 -0.61
C ASP A 526 -6.36 8.77 -0.74
N LYS A 527 -6.70 9.56 -1.76
CA LYS A 527 -6.15 10.90 -1.94
C LYS A 527 -6.71 11.90 -0.93
N VAL A 528 -7.99 11.80 -0.61
CA VAL A 528 -8.62 12.58 0.45
C VAL A 528 -8.00 12.27 1.81
N LYS A 529 -7.66 11.00 2.09
CA LYS A 529 -6.92 10.60 3.30
C LYS A 529 -5.56 11.29 3.36
N GLU A 530 -4.80 11.25 2.27
CA GLU A 530 -3.47 11.86 2.19
C GLU A 530 -3.53 13.40 2.34
N ALA A 531 -4.48 14.04 1.67
CA ALA A 531 -4.56 15.50 1.60
C ALA A 531 -5.24 16.14 2.83
N PHE A 532 -6.38 15.60 3.28
CA PHE A 532 -7.24 16.25 4.27
C PHE A 532 -7.27 15.55 5.62
N LEU A 533 -7.16 14.21 5.66
CA LEU A 533 -7.29 13.46 6.93
C LEU A 533 -5.96 13.29 7.68
N THR A 534 -4.85 13.74 7.11
CA THR A 534 -3.54 13.69 7.79
C THR A 534 -3.40 14.81 8.83
N SER A 535 -4.07 15.94 8.62
CA SER A 535 -4.06 17.13 9.49
C SER A 535 -5.13 17.10 10.59
N VAL A 536 -6.15 16.23 10.47
CA VAL A 536 -7.25 16.12 11.45
C VAL A 536 -6.72 15.75 12.84
N ASP A 537 -7.14 16.52 13.86
CA ASP A 537 -6.82 16.24 15.26
C ASP A 537 -7.79 15.20 15.85
N TYR A 538 -7.40 13.93 15.75
CA TYR A 538 -8.13 12.81 16.34
C TYR A 538 -8.17 12.82 17.88
N ALA A 539 -7.25 13.52 18.56
CA ALA A 539 -7.28 13.65 20.00
C ALA A 539 -8.37 14.63 20.45
N SER A 540 -8.53 15.74 19.73
CA SER A 540 -9.65 16.65 19.93
C SER A 540 -10.99 15.94 19.71
N TYR A 541 -11.13 15.13 18.65
CA TYR A 541 -12.34 14.35 18.41
C TYR A 541 -12.72 13.44 19.60
N GLY A 542 -11.74 12.74 20.19
CA GLY A 542 -12.01 11.89 21.35
C GLY A 542 -12.50 12.64 22.59
N LEU A 543 -12.25 13.95 22.69
CA LEU A 543 -12.63 14.80 23.83
C LEU A 543 -13.95 15.56 23.57
N THR A 544 -14.19 16.00 22.33
CA THR A 544 -15.32 16.85 21.97
C THR A 544 -16.46 16.08 21.30
N ASP A 545 -16.22 14.83 20.89
CA ASP A 545 -17.11 14.02 20.05
C ASP A 545 -17.49 14.69 18.71
N VAL A 546 -16.66 15.64 18.24
CA VAL A 546 -16.83 16.34 16.98
C VAL A 546 -15.51 16.34 16.19
N VAL A 547 -15.57 15.85 14.96
CA VAL A 547 -14.46 15.97 13.99
C VAL A 547 -14.65 17.27 13.22
N GLN A 548 -13.61 18.09 13.17
CA GLN A 548 -13.54 19.23 12.27
C GLN A 548 -12.70 18.83 11.06
N LEU A 549 -13.27 18.99 9.87
CA LEU A 549 -12.54 18.81 8.61
C LEU A 549 -11.92 20.14 8.20
N ASP A 550 -10.77 20.07 7.53
CA ASP A 550 -10.14 21.25 6.94
C ASP A 550 -10.93 21.77 5.73
N ASP A 551 -10.67 23.02 5.37
CA ASP A 551 -11.26 23.66 4.20
C ASP A 551 -10.90 22.90 2.90
N PHE A 552 -11.85 22.84 1.97
CA PHE A 552 -11.65 22.20 0.68
C PHE A 552 -10.64 22.99 -0.17
N ASP A 553 -9.61 22.29 -0.66
CA ASP A 553 -8.65 22.83 -1.62
C ASP A 553 -8.89 22.22 -3.01
N ALA A 554 -9.45 23.05 -3.89
CA ALA A 554 -9.75 22.69 -5.27
C ALA A 554 -8.48 22.39 -6.09
N GLU A 555 -7.37 23.12 -5.89
CA GLU A 555 -6.15 22.92 -6.67
C GLU A 555 -5.50 21.57 -6.35
N LEU A 556 -5.48 21.19 -5.06
CA LEU A 556 -5.02 19.88 -4.63
C LEU A 556 -5.90 18.76 -5.21
N CYS A 557 -7.22 18.89 -5.15
CA CYS A 557 -8.14 17.89 -5.70
C CYS A 557 -8.05 17.78 -7.23
N GLU A 558 -7.89 18.91 -7.92
CA GLU A 558 -7.69 18.95 -9.36
C GLU A 558 -6.41 18.22 -9.79
N SER A 559 -5.35 18.32 -8.99
CA SER A 559 -4.08 17.63 -9.24
C SER A 559 -4.25 16.11 -9.23
N PHE A 560 -5.19 15.57 -8.44
CA PHE A 560 -5.48 14.14 -8.38
C PHE A 560 -6.35 13.66 -9.56
N LEU A 561 -7.04 14.56 -10.26
CA LEU A 561 -7.98 14.22 -11.33
C LEU A 561 -7.48 14.60 -12.74
N LEU A 562 -6.23 15.03 -12.89
CA LEU A 562 -5.61 15.50 -14.14
C LEU A 562 -5.76 14.56 -15.35
N HIS A 563 -5.89 13.25 -15.11
CA HIS A 563 -5.84 12.21 -16.14
C HIS A 563 -7.21 11.66 -16.54
N ARG A 564 -8.28 12.20 -15.97
CA ARG A 564 -9.67 11.83 -16.29
C ARG A 564 -10.23 12.67 -17.41
N ASP A 565 -11.30 12.17 -18.00
CA ASP A 565 -12.13 12.94 -18.91
C ASP A 565 -12.68 14.18 -18.19
N LEU A 566 -12.76 15.29 -18.93
CA LEU A 566 -13.13 16.58 -18.37
C LEU A 566 -14.51 16.53 -17.67
N LYS A 567 -15.44 15.74 -18.21
CA LYS A 567 -16.80 15.63 -17.67
C LYS A 567 -16.80 14.97 -16.29
N THR A 568 -16.14 13.83 -16.14
CA THR A 568 -16.08 13.11 -14.86
C THR A 568 -15.23 13.87 -13.84
N LYS A 569 -14.17 14.56 -14.29
CA LYS A 569 -13.36 15.43 -13.42
C LYS A 569 -14.22 16.52 -12.76
N VAL A 570 -14.99 17.28 -13.54
CA VAL A 570 -15.83 18.36 -13.01
C VAL A 570 -16.87 17.80 -12.03
N GLN A 571 -17.57 16.73 -12.42
CA GLN A 571 -18.59 16.12 -11.55
C GLN A 571 -18.01 15.60 -10.23
N LEU A 572 -16.82 15.01 -10.24
CA LEU A 572 -16.17 14.54 -9.01
C LEU A 572 -15.73 15.71 -8.13
N LEU A 573 -15.23 16.79 -8.71
CA LEU A 573 -14.83 17.98 -7.94
C LEU A 573 -16.03 18.61 -7.26
N ASP A 574 -17.12 18.86 -8.00
CA ASP A 574 -18.35 19.43 -7.46
C ASP A 574 -18.88 18.58 -6.29
N LEU A 575 -18.90 17.25 -6.43
CA LEU A 575 -19.38 16.35 -5.37
C LEU A 575 -18.48 16.29 -4.13
N ILE A 576 -17.16 16.41 -4.32
CA ILE A 576 -16.22 16.44 -3.20
C ILE A 576 -16.32 17.80 -2.49
N GLU A 577 -16.40 18.90 -3.24
CA GLU A 577 -16.59 20.24 -2.71
C GLU A 577 -17.87 20.32 -1.86
N GLU A 578 -19.01 19.91 -2.43
CA GLU A 578 -20.29 19.82 -1.70
C GLU A 578 -20.16 18.95 -0.44
N PHE A 579 -19.41 17.85 -0.49
CA PHE A 579 -19.20 16.98 0.66
C PHE A 579 -18.44 17.69 1.79
N PHE A 580 -17.36 18.43 1.49
CA PHE A 580 -16.61 19.17 2.51
C PHE A 580 -17.38 20.38 3.05
N GLU A 581 -18.11 21.10 2.19
CA GLU A 581 -18.95 22.23 2.59
C GLU A 581 -20.08 21.82 3.54
N GLU A 582 -20.73 20.68 3.29
CA GLU A 582 -21.79 20.17 4.16
C GLU A 582 -21.26 19.55 5.46
N ASN A 583 -20.04 19.01 5.45
CA ASN A 583 -19.49 18.21 6.54
C ASN A 583 -18.29 18.87 7.25
N VAL A 584 -18.32 20.20 7.44
CA VAL A 584 -17.29 20.95 8.17
C VAL A 584 -17.09 20.42 9.60
N ALA A 585 -18.19 20.07 10.28
CA ALA A 585 -18.18 19.53 11.63
C ALA A 585 -19.08 18.28 11.72
N ILE A 586 -18.46 17.12 11.95
CA ILE A 586 -19.16 15.83 11.98
C ILE A 586 -19.19 15.31 13.42
N THR A 587 -20.39 15.06 13.95
CA THR A 587 -20.54 14.52 15.31
C THR A 587 -20.29 13.02 15.37
N ALA A 588 -19.91 12.50 16.54
CA ALA A 588 -19.74 11.07 16.79
C ALA A 588 -21.01 10.26 16.53
N GLN A 589 -22.19 10.85 16.71
CA GLN A 589 -23.48 10.20 16.40
C GLN A 589 -23.62 9.95 14.89
N SER A 590 -23.32 10.96 14.08
CA SER A 590 -23.29 10.81 12.62
C SER A 590 -22.28 9.74 12.21
N ILE A 591 -21.08 9.76 12.80
CA ILE A 591 -20.02 8.79 12.51
C ILE A 591 -20.49 7.35 12.73
N ARG A 592 -21.16 7.10 13.86
CA ARG A 592 -21.74 5.79 14.20
C ARG A 592 -22.93 5.40 13.32
N GLN A 593 -23.73 6.37 12.89
CA GLN A 593 -24.86 6.11 11.99
C GLN A 593 -24.40 5.59 10.63
N TYR A 594 -23.31 6.16 10.08
CA TYR A 594 -22.74 5.73 8.80
C TYR A 594 -21.79 4.53 8.92
N SER A 595 -21.47 4.08 10.14
CA SER A 595 -20.69 2.86 10.41
C SER A 595 -21.29 2.09 11.61
N PRO A 596 -22.45 1.43 11.43
CA PRO A 596 -23.16 0.80 12.55
C PRO A 596 -22.48 -0.46 13.08
N ASN A 597 -21.76 -1.18 12.21
CA ASN A 597 -21.03 -2.41 12.55
C ASN A 597 -19.54 -2.24 12.19
N PRO A 598 -18.76 -1.49 12.97
CA PRO A 598 -17.34 -1.31 12.68
C PRO A 598 -16.59 -2.64 12.81
N THR A 599 -15.63 -2.87 11.90
CA THR A 599 -14.72 -4.02 12.00
C THR A 599 -13.76 -3.82 13.16
N LEU A 600 -14.08 -4.41 14.31
CA LEU A 600 -13.27 -4.30 15.52
C LEU A 600 -11.95 -5.08 15.38
N HIS A 601 -10.87 -4.49 15.86
CA HIS A 601 -9.60 -5.18 16.02
C HIS A 601 -9.55 -5.87 17.39
N SER A 602 -8.91 -7.02 17.44
CA SER A 602 -8.76 -7.87 18.62
C SER A 602 -7.30 -8.27 18.76
N ILE A 603 -6.72 -7.98 19.91
CA ILE A 603 -5.33 -8.33 20.23
C ILE A 603 -5.29 -9.19 21.50
N SER A 604 -4.50 -10.27 21.47
CA SER A 604 -4.34 -11.17 22.61
C SER A 604 -2.93 -11.11 23.17
N PHE A 605 -2.83 -10.92 24.48
CA PHE A 605 -1.58 -10.83 25.23
C PHE A 605 -1.44 -12.03 26.18
N PRO A 606 -0.36 -12.83 26.06
CA PRO A 606 -0.11 -13.94 26.98
C PRO A 606 0.48 -13.41 28.30
N LEU A 607 -0.35 -13.35 29.35
CA LEU A 607 0.03 -12.84 30.68
C LEU A 607 0.53 -13.97 31.58
N GLU A 608 1.62 -13.70 32.29
CA GLU A 608 2.24 -14.66 33.20
C GLU A 608 1.78 -14.42 34.64
N VAL A 609 0.90 -15.28 35.13
CA VAL A 609 0.43 -15.24 36.52
C VAL A 609 1.33 -16.13 37.39
N PRO A 610 2.01 -15.58 38.41
CA PRO A 610 2.88 -16.37 39.27
C PRO A 610 2.13 -17.51 39.96
N LYS A 611 2.68 -18.72 39.88
CA LYS A 611 2.21 -19.90 40.62
C LYS A 611 2.77 -19.83 42.04
N THR A 612 2.21 -19.01 42.92
CA THR A 612 2.73 -18.88 44.29
C THR A 612 2.67 -20.22 45.01
N LYS A 613 3.76 -20.57 45.71
CA LYS A 613 3.86 -21.83 46.46
C LYS A 613 3.49 -21.66 47.94
N ILE A 614 3.63 -20.46 48.53
CA ILE A 614 3.30 -20.19 49.94
C ILE A 614 2.71 -18.77 50.13
N LEU A 615 1.50 -18.67 50.70
CA LEU A 615 0.83 -17.41 51.04
C LEU A 615 0.62 -17.32 52.56
N HIS A 616 1.02 -16.22 53.18
CA HIS A 616 0.74 -15.91 54.58
C HIS A 616 -0.29 -14.79 54.71
N THR A 617 -1.30 -14.98 55.54
CA THR A 617 -2.22 -13.93 55.95
C THR A 617 -1.74 -13.36 57.29
N ALA A 618 -1.41 -12.07 57.32
CA ALA A 618 -1.00 -11.37 58.54
C ALA A 618 -2.12 -10.43 58.98
N GLU A 619 -2.44 -10.47 60.27
CA GLU A 619 -3.45 -9.63 60.91
C GLU A 619 -2.91 -9.10 62.23
N LEU A 620 -3.08 -7.80 62.46
CA LEU A 620 -2.83 -7.16 63.73
C LEU A 620 -4.14 -7.04 64.50
N ILE A 621 -4.33 -7.91 65.48
CA ILE A 621 -5.53 -7.94 66.30
C ILE A 621 -5.34 -7.00 67.49
N LEU A 622 -6.29 -6.08 67.63
CA LEU A 622 -6.33 -5.06 68.66
C LEU A 622 -7.25 -5.53 69.79
N SER A 623 -6.79 -5.46 71.03
CA SER A 623 -7.58 -5.91 72.18
C SER A 623 -8.80 -4.98 72.40
N PRO A 624 -10.05 -5.48 72.54
CA PRO A 624 -11.23 -4.62 72.62
C PRO A 624 -11.24 -3.79 73.92
N LYS A 625 -10.68 -2.58 73.86
CA LYS A 625 -10.75 -1.53 74.90
C LYS A 625 -11.05 -0.17 74.28
N LYS A 626 -11.87 0.60 74.99
CA LYS A 626 -12.31 1.98 74.70
C LYS A 626 -11.11 2.92 74.53
N ASP A 627 -11.17 3.75 73.49
CA ASP A 627 -10.36 4.95 73.24
C ASP A 627 -8.85 4.83 73.43
N LEU A 628 -8.12 4.71 72.33
CA LEU A 628 -6.65 4.71 72.33
C LEU A 628 -6.13 6.12 72.65
N LEU A 629 -5.33 6.28 73.71
CA LEU A 629 -4.75 7.56 74.12
C LEU A 629 -3.30 7.73 73.64
N VAL A 630 -2.90 8.95 73.29
CA VAL A 630 -1.49 9.27 73.00
C VAL A 630 -0.61 8.89 74.19
N THR A 631 0.56 8.30 73.93
CA THR A 631 1.54 7.79 74.90
C THR A 631 1.13 6.55 75.70
N GLU A 632 -0.07 6.00 75.49
CA GLU A 632 -0.50 4.76 76.16
C GLU A 632 -0.12 3.53 75.32
N ALA A 633 0.59 2.58 75.94
CA ALA A 633 0.96 1.35 75.26
C ALA A 633 -0.27 0.46 75.08
N TYR A 634 -0.51 0.05 73.84
CA TYR A 634 -1.67 -0.72 73.45
C TYR A 634 -1.25 -2.13 73.00
N SER A 635 -1.70 -3.13 73.75
CA SER A 635 -1.37 -4.53 73.49
C SER A 635 -2.11 -5.04 72.25
N CYS A 636 -1.33 -5.50 71.28
CA CYS A 636 -1.77 -6.06 70.02
C CYS A 636 -1.22 -7.48 69.86
N ILE A 637 -1.90 -8.32 69.10
CA ILE A 637 -1.41 -9.65 68.73
C ILE A 637 -1.23 -9.66 67.22
N LEU A 638 0.00 -9.85 66.76
CA LEU A 638 0.27 -10.14 65.36
C LEU A 638 -0.01 -11.62 65.10
N ARG A 639 -1.08 -11.91 64.38
CA ARG A 639 -1.47 -13.25 63.95
C ARG A 639 -1.02 -13.46 62.51
N ILE A 640 -0.24 -14.50 62.27
CA ILE A 640 0.20 -14.92 60.94
C ILE A 640 -0.31 -16.34 60.68
N LYS A 641 -1.06 -16.53 59.59
CA LYS A 641 -1.62 -17.83 59.18
C LYS A 641 -1.09 -18.20 57.80
N GLN A 642 -0.56 -19.40 57.64
CA GLN A 642 -0.22 -19.91 56.31
C GLN A 642 -1.45 -20.49 55.62
N SER A 643 -1.75 -20.06 54.40
CA SER A 643 -2.89 -20.56 53.61
C SER A 643 -2.68 -22.00 53.17
N THR A 644 -3.74 -22.81 53.28
CA THR A 644 -3.80 -24.19 52.77
C THR A 644 -4.22 -24.24 51.30
N TYR A 645 -4.93 -23.23 50.81
CA TYR A 645 -5.50 -23.16 49.45
C TYR A 645 -4.40 -23.15 48.37
N TRP A 646 -3.30 -22.46 48.64
CA TRP A 646 -2.16 -22.33 47.72
C TRP A 646 -1.14 -23.46 47.84
N ALA A 647 -1.31 -24.39 48.78
CA ALA A 647 -0.43 -25.54 48.90
C ALA A 647 -0.60 -26.45 47.68
N THR A 648 0.52 -26.88 47.09
CA THR A 648 0.53 -27.88 46.01
C THR A 648 0.58 -29.27 46.63
N SER A 649 -0.29 -30.17 46.19
CA SER A 649 -0.33 -31.58 46.64
C SER A 649 0.90 -32.40 46.22
N SER A 650 1.80 -31.82 45.40
CA SER A 650 2.99 -32.48 44.85
C SER A 650 4.25 -32.39 45.72
N THR A 651 4.23 -31.72 46.87
CA THR A 651 5.32 -31.81 47.88
C THR A 651 5.05 -32.89 48.93
N THR A 652 4.53 -34.05 48.51
CA THR A 652 4.32 -35.22 49.37
C THR A 652 5.61 -36.00 49.70
N HIS A 653 6.79 -35.44 49.43
CA HIS A 653 8.07 -36.10 49.78
C HIS A 653 9.09 -35.27 50.57
N ASP A 654 8.78 -34.05 51.02
CA ASP A 654 9.63 -33.32 51.97
C ASP A 654 8.86 -32.97 53.26
N GLU A 655 8.49 -33.98 54.04
CA GLU A 655 7.96 -33.80 55.41
C GLU A 655 8.95 -33.11 56.37
N ASN A 656 10.17 -32.80 55.92
CA ASN A 656 11.26 -32.21 56.71
C ASN A 656 11.72 -30.82 56.28
N SER A 657 11.08 -30.15 55.30
CA SER A 657 11.41 -28.73 55.05
C SER A 657 10.75 -27.84 56.12
N ASN A 658 11.40 -27.68 57.26
CA ASN A 658 11.07 -26.61 58.22
C ASN A 658 11.36 -25.26 57.55
N ASN A 659 10.41 -24.78 56.74
CA ASN A 659 10.55 -23.51 56.04
C ASN A 659 10.55 -22.38 57.07
N GLU A 660 11.70 -21.73 57.22
CA GLU A 660 11.85 -20.56 58.08
C GLU A 660 11.36 -19.29 57.35
N PHE A 661 10.51 -18.54 58.02
CA PHE A 661 9.99 -17.25 57.58
C PHE A 661 10.38 -16.17 58.57
N CYS A 662 10.45 -14.93 58.09
CA CYS A 662 10.67 -13.75 58.92
C CYS A 662 9.56 -12.75 58.67
N TYR A 663 8.90 -12.29 59.74
CA TYR A 663 8.04 -11.12 59.64
C TYR A 663 8.86 -9.84 59.85
N ASP A 664 8.43 -8.76 59.22
CA ASP A 664 8.95 -7.41 59.40
C ASP A 664 7.78 -6.43 59.53
N ILE A 665 7.77 -5.66 60.61
CA ILE A 665 6.76 -4.62 60.86
C ILE A 665 7.37 -3.28 60.46
N ASP A 666 6.76 -2.65 59.46
CA ASP A 666 7.15 -1.33 58.96
C ASP A 666 6.45 -0.25 59.79
N VAL A 667 7.17 0.26 60.78
CA VAL A 667 6.65 1.20 61.78
C VAL A 667 7.06 2.60 61.41
N ASP A 668 6.07 3.47 61.21
CA ASP A 668 6.27 4.91 61.12
C ASP A 668 6.51 5.48 62.53
N TYR A 669 7.77 5.73 62.86
CA TYR A 669 8.19 6.24 64.16
C TYR A 669 7.78 7.70 64.43
N GLU A 670 7.17 8.41 63.47
CA GLU A 670 6.51 9.68 63.76
C GLU A 670 5.15 9.49 64.44
N ASN A 671 4.46 8.40 64.10
CA ASN A 671 3.09 8.12 64.52
C ASN A 671 3.02 7.04 65.61
N TRP A 672 3.93 6.05 65.59
CA TRP A 672 3.89 4.89 66.47
C TRP A 672 5.28 4.53 67.04
N LEU A 673 5.35 4.16 68.31
CA LEU A 673 6.46 3.35 68.84
C LEU A 673 6.03 1.89 68.91
N LEU A 674 6.94 1.00 68.55
CA LEU A 674 6.76 -0.44 68.70
C LEU A 674 7.54 -0.93 69.91
N SER A 675 6.83 -1.54 70.85
CA SER A 675 7.38 -2.30 71.96
C SER A 675 7.21 -3.80 71.68
N GLY A 676 8.32 -4.49 71.42
CA GLY A 676 8.35 -5.87 70.95
C GLY A 676 9.43 -6.09 69.89
N LYS A 677 9.44 -7.26 69.25
CA LYS A 677 10.38 -7.56 68.16
C LYS A 677 9.81 -7.06 66.83
N ARG A 678 10.51 -6.10 66.19
CA ARG A 678 10.18 -5.62 64.83
C ARG A 678 10.33 -6.69 63.76
N ARG A 679 11.41 -7.49 63.88
CA ARG A 679 11.71 -8.63 63.02
C ARG A 679 11.92 -9.87 63.87
N LEU A 680 11.29 -10.98 63.50
CA LEU A 680 11.51 -12.27 64.13
C LEU A 680 11.33 -13.40 63.12
N ARG A 681 12.20 -14.40 63.24
CA ARG A 681 12.13 -15.65 62.47
C ARG A 681 11.23 -16.65 63.18
N PHE A 682 10.41 -17.35 62.41
CA PHE A 682 9.50 -18.38 62.86
C PHE A 682 9.36 -19.47 61.79
N ILE A 683 8.88 -20.64 62.19
CA ILE A 683 8.57 -21.75 61.28
C ILE A 683 7.05 -21.77 61.12
N SER A 684 6.57 -21.97 59.89
CA SER A 684 5.14 -22.06 59.61
C SER A 684 4.84 -23.27 58.73
N LYS A 685 3.76 -23.98 59.04
CA LYS A 685 3.22 -25.08 58.23
C LYS A 685 1.87 -24.69 57.63
N PRO A 686 1.45 -25.29 56.50
CA PRO A 686 0.14 -25.02 55.90
C PRO A 686 -1.01 -25.18 56.92
N GLY A 687 -1.81 -24.12 57.10
CA GLY A 687 -2.94 -24.11 58.05
C GLY A 687 -2.58 -23.73 59.49
N GLU A 688 -1.29 -23.66 59.83
CA GLU A 688 -0.83 -23.25 61.15
C GLU A 688 -0.98 -21.74 61.37
N VAL A 689 -1.33 -21.36 62.59
CA VAL A 689 -1.47 -19.97 63.03
C VAL A 689 -0.41 -19.68 64.08
N SER A 690 0.46 -18.73 63.80
CA SER A 690 1.47 -18.22 64.73
C SER A 690 1.03 -16.86 65.28
N GLU A 691 1.10 -16.68 66.60
CA GLU A 691 0.72 -15.44 67.27
C GLU A 691 1.92 -14.82 68.01
N PHE A 692 2.14 -13.53 67.79
CA PHE A 692 3.23 -12.79 68.38
C PHE A 692 2.69 -11.58 69.16
N PRO A 693 2.87 -11.51 70.49
CA PRO A 693 2.44 -10.37 71.27
C PRO A 693 3.35 -9.16 71.01
N ILE A 694 2.75 -8.03 70.65
CA ILE A 694 3.44 -6.75 70.46
C ILE A 694 2.64 -5.63 71.11
N SER A 695 3.27 -4.48 71.35
CA SER A 695 2.58 -3.29 71.88
C SER A 695 2.88 -2.08 71.01
N LEU A 696 1.85 -1.37 70.60
CA LEU A 696 1.96 -0.13 69.84
C LEU A 696 1.65 1.06 70.75
N VAL A 697 2.50 2.08 70.71
CA VAL A 697 2.32 3.33 71.48
C VAL A 697 2.11 4.46 70.48
N PRO A 698 0.93 5.09 70.40
CA PRO A 698 0.71 6.20 69.48
C PRO A 698 1.38 7.47 70.01
N LEU A 699 2.05 8.20 69.10
CA LEU A 699 2.79 9.43 69.40
C LEU A 699 2.00 10.69 69.04
N ARG A 700 1.00 10.58 68.15
CA ARG A 700 0.15 11.69 67.70
C ARG A 700 -1.33 11.40 67.94
N THR A 701 -2.13 12.45 68.05
CA THR A 701 -3.60 12.37 68.04
C THR A 701 -4.15 12.32 66.62
N GLY A 702 -5.34 11.77 66.45
CA GLY A 702 -6.06 11.72 65.18
C GLY A 702 -6.19 10.30 64.64
N ASN A 703 -6.61 10.18 63.37
CA ASN A 703 -6.73 8.89 62.71
C ASN A 703 -5.37 8.44 62.18
N LEU A 704 -4.72 7.52 62.90
CA LEU A 704 -3.42 6.98 62.52
C LEU A 704 -3.59 5.65 61.77
N LEU A 705 -2.82 5.48 60.69
CA LEU A 705 -2.73 4.20 59.96
C LEU A 705 -1.97 3.18 60.79
N LEU A 706 -2.43 1.93 60.78
CA LEU A 706 -1.69 0.83 61.39
C LEU A 706 -0.38 0.52 60.66
N PRO A 707 0.69 0.12 61.37
CA PRO A 707 1.95 -0.32 60.77
C PRO A 707 1.75 -1.48 59.80
N SER A 708 2.40 -1.44 58.63
CA SER A 708 2.29 -2.53 57.66
C SER A 708 3.15 -3.73 58.07
N VAL A 709 2.69 -4.95 57.77
CA VAL A 709 3.42 -6.18 58.10
C VAL A 709 3.72 -6.96 56.84
N ARG A 710 4.98 -7.39 56.67
CA ARG A 710 5.42 -8.25 55.57
C ARG A 710 6.04 -9.52 56.11
N VAL A 711 5.76 -10.65 55.47
CA VAL A 711 6.35 -11.95 55.75
C VAL A 711 7.18 -12.35 54.53
N SER A 712 8.45 -12.68 54.77
CA SER A 712 9.41 -13.10 53.76
C SER A 712 9.99 -14.45 54.12
N ALA A 713 10.30 -15.28 53.13
CA ALA A 713 11.04 -16.51 53.37
C ALA A 713 12.52 -16.20 53.63
N VAL A 714 13.17 -16.98 54.49
CA VAL A 714 14.60 -16.85 54.77
C VAL A 714 15.45 -17.43 53.62
N SER A 715 14.94 -18.46 52.95
CA SER A 715 15.56 -19.01 51.74
C SER A 715 15.11 -18.25 50.49
N PRO A 716 16.03 -17.81 49.61
CA PRO A 716 15.71 -17.11 48.37
C PRO A 716 15.01 -18.01 47.33
N GLU A 717 15.03 -19.33 47.51
CA GLU A 717 14.36 -20.29 46.61
C GLU A 717 12.85 -20.40 46.88
N ILE A 718 12.39 -19.89 48.03
CA ILE A 718 10.99 -19.96 48.47
C ILE A 718 10.30 -18.64 48.15
N PHE A 719 9.40 -18.66 47.18
CA PHE A 719 8.52 -17.54 46.87
C PHE A 719 7.36 -17.47 47.88
N ALA A 720 7.47 -16.57 48.85
CA ALA A 720 6.43 -16.28 49.84
C ALA A 720 5.77 -14.92 49.58
N SER A 721 4.44 -14.86 49.67
CA SER A 721 3.68 -13.61 49.59
C SER A 721 2.87 -13.38 50.87
N THR A 722 2.54 -12.12 51.16
CA THR A 722 1.81 -11.71 52.38
C THR A 722 0.52 -10.97 52.03
N VAL A 723 -0.58 -11.39 52.64
CA VAL A 723 -1.85 -10.66 52.66
C VAL A 723 -2.02 -10.01 54.03
N TYR A 724 -1.92 -8.69 54.09
CA TYR A 724 -2.15 -7.96 55.34
C TYR A 724 -3.60 -7.52 55.44
N LEU A 725 -4.34 -8.01 56.44
CA LEU A 725 -5.79 -7.76 56.58
C LEU A 725 -6.10 -6.33 57.04
N ASN A 726 -5.26 -5.75 57.88
CA ASN A 726 -5.45 -4.40 58.38
C ASN A 726 -4.85 -3.33 57.44
N SER A 727 -4.65 -3.66 56.16
CA SER A 727 -4.12 -2.72 55.17
C SER A 727 -5.02 -1.47 55.11
N ALA A 728 -4.40 -0.29 55.25
CA ALA A 728 -5.10 0.99 55.28
C ALA A 728 -6.13 1.19 56.43
N GLN A 729 -6.14 0.31 57.43
CA GLN A 729 -6.98 0.51 58.62
C GLN A 729 -6.45 1.69 59.44
N GLN A 730 -7.36 2.60 59.79
CA GLN A 730 -7.08 3.74 60.66
C GLN A 730 -7.68 3.52 62.05
N ILE A 731 -6.97 4.02 63.06
CA ILE A 731 -7.44 4.03 64.46
C ILE A 731 -7.42 5.47 64.96
N LEU A 732 -8.52 5.89 65.58
CA LEU A 732 -8.61 7.18 66.24
C LEU A 732 -7.84 7.15 67.57
N VAL A 733 -6.79 7.96 67.65
CA VAL A 733 -6.04 8.24 68.88
C VAL A 733 -6.51 9.55 69.49
N LYS A 734 -6.97 9.50 70.73
CA LYS A 734 -7.42 10.67 71.49
C LYS A 734 -6.29 11.23 72.36
N PRO A 735 -6.29 12.54 72.65
CA PRO A 735 -5.35 13.11 73.61
C PRO A 735 -5.64 12.61 75.03
N LYS A 736 -4.59 12.40 75.82
CA LYS A 736 -4.71 12.11 77.26
C LYS A 736 -5.30 13.33 77.95
N SER A 737 -6.49 13.20 78.55
CA SER A 737 -7.22 14.31 79.16
C SER A 737 -6.50 14.87 80.39
N ARG A 738 -5.66 15.87 80.18
CA ARG A 738 -5.38 16.97 81.12
C ARG A 738 -5.42 18.27 80.32
N THR A 739 -6.55 18.98 80.45
CA THR A 739 -6.80 20.33 79.90
C THR A 739 -6.34 20.55 78.45
N ALA A 740 -7.26 20.43 77.49
CA ALA A 740 -6.99 20.82 76.11
C ALA A 740 -7.01 22.35 75.98
N THR A 741 -5.85 22.96 75.75
CA THR A 741 -5.77 24.31 75.16
C THR A 741 -5.74 24.12 73.64
N PHE A 742 -6.79 24.55 72.95
CA PHE A 742 -6.81 24.55 71.49
C PHE A 742 -6.23 25.87 71.00
N PHE A 743 -5.17 25.83 70.20
CA PHE A 743 -4.85 26.95 69.33
C PHE A 743 -5.78 26.87 68.13
N VAL A 744 -6.81 27.71 68.12
CA VAL A 744 -7.59 27.95 66.90
C VAL A 744 -6.77 28.93 66.08
N GLU A 745 -5.96 28.40 65.15
CA GLU A 745 -5.43 29.24 64.09
C GLU A 745 -6.64 29.63 63.21
N GLN A 746 -7.06 30.90 63.29
CA GLN A 746 -8.02 31.43 62.34
C GLN A 746 -7.41 31.28 60.96
N GLN A 747 -7.84 30.25 60.22
CA GLN A 747 -7.64 30.21 58.78
C GLN A 747 -8.15 31.53 58.24
N GLN A 748 -7.23 32.27 57.60
CA GLN A 748 -7.57 33.47 56.84
C GLN A 748 -8.80 33.15 56.01
N ARG A 749 -9.84 33.98 56.18
CA ARG A 749 -11.02 33.94 55.32
C ARG A 749 -10.54 33.89 53.88
N PHE A 750 -10.94 32.84 53.18
CA PHE A 750 -10.90 32.79 51.73
C PHE A 750 -11.40 34.12 51.19
N ILE A 751 -10.53 34.78 50.44
CA ILE A 751 -10.85 35.94 49.62
C ILE A 751 -12.04 35.55 48.76
N GLN A 752 -13.16 36.27 48.93
CA GLN A 752 -14.29 36.18 48.01
C GLN A 752 -13.82 36.50 46.59
N PRO A 753 -14.34 35.80 45.57
CA PRO A 753 -14.04 36.10 44.18
C PRO A 753 -14.50 37.53 43.86
N THR A 754 -13.57 38.36 43.42
CA THR A 754 -13.88 39.65 42.77
C THR A 754 -14.69 39.37 41.51
N GLY A 755 -16.01 39.53 41.63
CA GLY A 755 -16.91 39.59 40.49
C GLY A 755 -16.75 40.92 39.75
N GLN A 756 -16.50 40.79 38.45
CA GLN A 756 -16.84 41.73 37.37
C GLN A 756 -16.18 43.12 37.35
N VAL A 757 -15.22 43.22 36.43
CA VAL A 757 -14.94 44.44 35.66
C VAL A 757 -16.09 44.68 34.67
N PRO A 758 -16.52 45.93 34.48
CA PRO A 758 -16.96 46.36 33.16
C PRO A 758 -16.23 47.65 32.79
N TYR A 759 -15.23 47.57 31.93
CA TYR A 759 -14.78 48.74 31.18
C TYR A 759 -14.47 48.36 29.75
N MET A 760 -15.44 48.69 28.90
CA MET A 760 -15.24 49.01 27.49
C MET A 760 -14.11 50.04 27.36
N ALA A 761 -13.20 49.81 26.42
CA ALA A 761 -12.60 50.88 25.65
C ALA A 761 -12.03 50.31 24.34
N SER A 762 -12.82 50.44 23.29
CA SER A 762 -12.40 50.40 21.91
C SER A 762 -11.49 51.60 21.61
N SER A 763 -10.38 51.36 20.93
CA SER A 763 -9.58 52.40 20.28
C SER A 763 -9.82 52.37 18.78
N VAL A 764 -10.50 53.39 18.25
CA VAL A 764 -10.41 53.77 16.82
C VAL A 764 -10.01 55.24 16.75
N ARG A 765 -8.85 55.47 16.13
CA ARG A 765 -8.39 56.76 15.63
C ARG A 765 -9.20 57.14 14.38
N SER A 766 -9.69 58.37 14.33
CA SER A 766 -9.75 59.18 13.11
C SER A 766 -9.83 60.66 13.49
N GLY A 767 -9.12 61.52 12.74
CA GLY A 767 -9.19 62.98 12.91
C GLY A 767 -7.84 63.63 12.65
N GLY A 768 -7.58 63.96 11.39
CA GLY A 768 -6.42 64.73 10.97
C GLY A 768 -6.49 66.19 11.37
N SER A 769 -5.30 66.74 11.58
CA SER A 769 -4.79 68.00 11.02
C SER A 769 -3.27 67.94 11.11
#